data_AF-A0A961G141-F1
#
_entry.id   AF-A0A961G141-F1
#
_cell.length_a   1.000
_cell.length_b   1.000
_cell.length_c   1.000
_cell.angle_alpha   90.00
_cell.angle_beta   90.00
_cell.angle_gamma   90.00
#
_symmetry.space_group_name_H-M   'P 1'
#
loop_
_entity.id
_entity.type
_entity.pdbx_description
1 polymer ?
#
loop_
_entity_poly.entity_id
_entity_poly.type
_entity_poly.pdbx_seq_one_letter_code
_entity_poly.pdbx_strand_id
1 'polypeptide(L)'
;MTPTEPALSGKVSDLVPGGGWRSFLALLIIQGQNAFNDNFVKFILISLTLALPKTPWLGENPQFTLSLLIPLPFILLAPVAGFMADRYSKRSNIRFCLALQLVLFAAILWSLSRQILSVAVIGFFLLSVQSVFFSPAKQGVLKEYLGANRLSFANGLMLMVTIVSSLAGIWLGGTMFAHMRAGGHGIWESAFHPALWVGSAALVPLLLSFFLAPTDGHPEVHFTTNLAWSHFSDLTYVFANRTLRFTALGITFFWLIAYFMGVVTVNFGLELYPDQTTGQGAAAGANMSAILGVGMIIGTILVSILSRHHIELGMVPLGGIGMGLSLGALGFFHPSGAIFHTCLCLVGITGAFYITPLTAKLQEKADESWRGRVLSAEGLLTSTAGFLAILLGMVFTISHLPAAWQVIIFAVPSILLSVWIIRLVPKQLLRFVLLGLFRRVYQVKALNPEHMPESGGVLLVANHVSYIDSFILTTASPRPIRFLIFEDFFKVRAIAWFLRLFRAIAIRPNKAKDAIVATAEGLKEGDVVCIFPEGQLSRTGVVNELRRGFEVIARKANAPVLPVYMDRLWGSIFTFERGRYFYKWPLRLRYPVTVAFGDPIPAGEVTDDRLRRAFQDLSVKAVSNRPEARRSVERAIVQGLKSTGNVYIEHGRERHVWPRRRFLASALALAARWRRTLPPESGRVGILLPSGPAAALMHLGVRLAGRVPVAVPLKMMEGGQLDVEWLERALRVHGLETVITSRVFSESLVNLLASGSPVRLLDMAEELTAVSARLLGERVLS
;
A
#
# COMPACT_ATOMS: atom_id res chain seq x y z
N MET A 1 29.73 21.94 26.04
CA MET A 1 28.84 20.92 26.65
C MET A 1 27.84 20.51 25.59
N THR A 2 28.17 19.46 24.86
CA THR A 2 27.34 18.84 23.81
C THR A 2 26.25 17.99 24.47
N PRO A 3 24.96 18.15 24.12
CA PRO A 3 23.93 17.24 24.59
C PRO A 3 24.05 15.92 23.84
N THR A 4 24.27 14.86 24.60
CA THR A 4 24.34 13.47 24.15
C THR A 4 23.04 13.05 23.47
N GLU A 5 23.14 12.55 22.24
CA GLU A 5 22.10 11.81 21.54
C GLU A 5 21.61 10.63 22.41
N PRO A 6 20.30 10.38 22.53
CA PRO A 6 19.84 9.12 23.10
C PRO A 6 20.17 8.00 22.10
N ALA A 7 21.06 7.10 22.52
CA ALA A 7 21.44 5.92 21.77
C ALA A 7 20.18 5.06 21.46
N LEU A 8 19.71 5.10 20.21
CA LEU A 8 18.82 4.11 19.63
C LEU A 8 19.61 2.83 19.36
N SER A 9 20.05 2.14 20.41
CA SER A 9 20.71 0.83 20.32
C SER A 9 20.04 -0.25 21.17
N GLY A 10 18.75 -0.09 21.49
CA GLY A 10 17.93 -1.19 21.98
C GLY A 10 17.80 -2.24 20.87
N LYS A 11 18.52 -3.36 21.01
CA LYS A 11 18.39 -4.49 20.10
C LYS A 11 16.92 -4.94 20.11
N VAL A 12 16.39 -5.18 18.91
CA VAL A 12 15.05 -5.73 18.65
C VAL A 12 14.81 -7.11 19.32
N SER A 13 15.81 -7.67 20.00
CA SER A 13 15.77 -8.89 20.80
C SER A 13 15.14 -8.73 22.19
N ASP A 14 15.01 -7.52 22.72
CA ASP A 14 14.80 -7.34 24.17
C ASP A 14 13.31 -7.28 24.60
N LEU A 15 12.38 -7.59 23.67
CA LEU A 15 10.92 -7.61 23.92
C LEU A 15 10.25 -8.97 23.63
N VAL A 16 11.04 -10.00 23.32
CA VAL A 16 10.54 -11.37 23.07
C VAL A 16 11.39 -12.31 23.91
N PRO A 17 10.81 -13.14 24.81
CA PRO A 17 11.59 -14.13 25.53
C PRO A 17 12.31 -15.01 24.49
N GLY A 18 13.63 -15.15 24.64
CA GLY A 18 14.52 -15.75 23.64
C GLY A 18 14.06 -17.14 23.21
N GLY A 19 13.28 -17.22 22.12
CA GLY A 19 12.61 -18.45 21.68
C GLY A 19 11.24 -18.24 21.01
N GLY A 20 10.61 -17.08 21.19
CA GLY A 20 9.26 -16.80 20.66
C GLY A 20 9.11 -16.97 19.14
N TRP A 21 10.08 -16.50 18.36
CA TRP A 21 10.07 -16.65 16.89
C TRP A 21 10.25 -18.10 16.41
N ARG A 22 11.09 -18.88 17.09
CA ARG A 22 11.25 -20.31 16.77
C ARG A 22 9.95 -21.08 17.05
N SER A 23 9.33 -20.79 18.19
CA SER A 23 8.04 -21.38 18.57
C SER A 23 6.93 -20.96 17.61
N PHE A 24 6.93 -19.72 17.16
CA PHE A 24 5.97 -19.23 16.16
C PHE A 24 6.16 -19.90 14.79
N LEU A 25 7.40 -20.04 14.30
CA LEU A 25 7.66 -20.75 13.03
C LEU A 25 7.25 -22.23 13.11
N ALA A 26 7.54 -22.90 14.22
CA ALA A 26 7.06 -24.27 14.46
C ALA A 26 5.53 -24.32 14.45
N LEU A 27 4.86 -23.38 15.12
CA LEU A 27 3.40 -23.29 15.16
C LEU A 27 2.79 -23.06 13.77
N LEU A 28 3.41 -22.25 12.90
CA LEU A 28 2.96 -22.04 11.52
C LEU A 28 2.97 -23.34 10.72
N ILE A 29 4.05 -24.14 10.81
CA ILE A 29 4.16 -25.42 10.11
C ILE A 29 3.13 -26.42 10.66
N ILE A 30 3.02 -26.52 11.99
CA ILE A 30 2.03 -27.38 12.66
C ILE A 30 0.61 -27.04 12.18
N GLN A 31 0.25 -25.76 12.17
CA GLN A 31 -1.08 -25.32 11.73
C GLN A 31 -1.30 -25.59 10.23
N GLY A 32 -0.30 -25.31 9.40
CA GLY A 32 -0.37 -25.58 7.96
C GLY A 32 -0.64 -27.05 7.70
N GLN A 33 0.16 -27.93 8.29
CA GLN A 33 -0.03 -29.37 8.13
C GLN A 33 -1.37 -29.86 8.68
N ASN A 34 -1.85 -29.34 9.82
CA ASN A 34 -3.17 -29.72 10.34
C ASN A 34 -4.29 -29.34 9.36
N ALA A 35 -4.27 -28.11 8.84
CA ALA A 35 -5.26 -27.64 7.87
C ALA A 35 -5.20 -28.41 6.53
N PHE A 36 -3.99 -28.78 6.11
CA PHE A 36 -3.75 -29.66 4.97
C PHE A 36 -4.37 -31.05 5.19
N ASN A 37 -4.04 -31.68 6.31
CA ASN A 37 -4.48 -33.03 6.68
C ASN A 37 -6.01 -33.15 6.66
N ASP A 38 -6.72 -32.22 7.32
CA ASP A 38 -8.18 -32.23 7.42
C ASP A 38 -8.84 -32.20 6.04
N ASN A 39 -8.36 -31.31 5.16
CA ASN A 39 -8.92 -31.16 3.83
C ASN A 39 -8.51 -32.28 2.88
N PHE A 40 -7.29 -32.80 3.02
CA PHE A 40 -6.80 -33.92 2.23
C PHE A 40 -7.60 -35.19 2.51
N VAL A 41 -7.75 -35.55 3.80
CA VAL A 41 -8.52 -36.75 4.19
C VAL A 41 -9.97 -36.62 3.74
N LYS A 42 -10.58 -35.43 3.91
CA LYS A 42 -11.92 -35.16 3.41
C LYS A 42 -12.03 -35.48 1.91
N PHE A 43 -11.14 -34.94 1.08
CA PHE A 43 -11.22 -35.13 -0.37
C PHE A 43 -10.87 -36.55 -0.83
N ILE A 44 -9.98 -37.25 -0.12
CA ILE A 44 -9.74 -38.68 -0.34
C ILE A 44 -11.01 -39.50 -0.04
N LEU A 45 -11.67 -39.23 1.08
CA LEU A 45 -12.92 -39.94 1.44
C LEU A 45 -14.07 -39.58 0.50
N ILE A 46 -14.17 -38.34 0.03
CA ILE A 46 -15.15 -37.95 -1.00
C ILE A 46 -14.89 -38.74 -2.29
N SER A 47 -13.64 -38.78 -2.75
CA SER A 47 -13.27 -39.50 -3.98
C SER A 47 -13.51 -41.01 -3.86
N LEU A 48 -13.16 -41.60 -2.71
CA LEU A 48 -13.41 -43.00 -2.40
C LEU A 48 -14.90 -43.34 -2.38
N THR A 49 -15.71 -42.55 -1.66
CA THR A 49 -17.14 -42.83 -1.50
C THR A 49 -17.92 -42.69 -2.80
N LEU A 50 -17.57 -41.72 -3.64
CA LEU A 50 -18.12 -41.59 -4.99
C LEU A 50 -17.73 -42.74 -5.92
N ALA A 51 -16.52 -43.29 -5.77
CA ALA A 51 -16.06 -44.41 -6.58
C ALA A 51 -16.64 -45.77 -6.15
N LEU A 52 -17.11 -45.90 -4.91
CA LEU A 52 -17.63 -47.15 -4.37
C LEU A 52 -19.08 -47.42 -4.83
N PRO A 53 -19.44 -48.68 -5.15
CA PRO A 53 -20.81 -49.03 -5.51
C PRO A 53 -21.73 -48.98 -4.28
N LYS A 54 -22.63 -47.98 -4.26
CA LYS A 54 -23.71 -47.75 -3.26
C LYS A 54 -23.25 -47.70 -1.79
N THR A 55 -23.38 -46.53 -1.16
CA THR A 55 -23.16 -46.32 0.27
C THR A 55 -24.48 -45.94 0.97
N PRO A 56 -25.34 -46.91 1.39
CA PRO A 56 -26.73 -46.63 1.77
C PRO A 56 -26.90 -45.62 2.90
N TRP A 57 -25.98 -45.63 3.88
CA TRP A 57 -26.05 -44.76 5.05
C TRP A 57 -25.48 -43.35 4.82
N LEU A 58 -24.71 -43.11 3.74
CA LEU A 58 -24.20 -41.79 3.35
C LEU A 58 -25.10 -41.06 2.35
N GLY A 59 -26.09 -41.76 1.78
CA GLY A 59 -26.98 -41.26 0.73
C GLY A 59 -26.33 -41.28 -0.66
N GLU A 60 -27.08 -40.82 -1.66
CA GLU A 60 -26.65 -40.76 -3.06
C GLU A 60 -25.60 -39.68 -3.34
N ASN A 61 -25.49 -38.67 -2.45
CA ASN A 61 -24.57 -37.54 -2.61
C ASN A 61 -23.63 -37.44 -1.39
N PRO A 62 -22.69 -38.40 -1.23
CA PRO A 62 -21.85 -38.51 -0.03
C PRO A 62 -20.93 -37.29 0.20
N GLN A 63 -20.64 -36.50 -0.85
CA GLN A 63 -19.83 -35.30 -0.76
C GLN A 63 -20.42 -34.24 0.19
N PHE A 64 -21.75 -34.13 0.30
CA PHE A 64 -22.40 -33.22 1.25
C PHE A 64 -22.29 -33.76 2.67
N THR A 65 -22.63 -35.03 2.88
CA THR A 65 -22.59 -35.68 4.19
C THR A 65 -21.19 -35.60 4.80
N LEU A 66 -20.15 -35.92 4.02
CA LEU A 66 -18.76 -35.81 4.48
C LEU A 66 -18.34 -34.36 4.74
N SER A 67 -18.83 -33.40 3.94
CA SER A 67 -18.52 -31.98 4.16
C SER A 67 -19.17 -31.42 5.43
N LEU A 68 -20.33 -31.93 5.85
CA LEU A 68 -21.02 -31.52 7.09
C LEU A 68 -20.28 -31.93 8.37
N LEU A 69 -19.42 -32.95 8.30
CA LEU A 69 -18.70 -33.46 9.47
C LEU A 69 -17.65 -32.47 10.03
N ILE A 70 -17.20 -31.51 9.23
CA ILE A 70 -16.27 -30.47 9.68
C ILE A 70 -16.97 -29.36 10.48
N PRO A 71 -17.97 -28.62 9.95
CA PRO A 71 -18.54 -27.48 10.66
C PRO A 71 -19.36 -27.87 11.90
N LEU A 72 -19.93 -29.08 11.93
CA LEU A 72 -20.83 -29.50 13.01
C LEU A 72 -20.14 -29.54 14.40
N PRO A 73 -18.97 -30.19 14.58
CA PRO A 73 -18.22 -30.11 15.83
C PRO A 73 -17.84 -28.69 16.25
N PHE A 74 -17.49 -27.81 15.30
CA PHE A 74 -17.15 -26.42 15.63
C PHE A 74 -18.34 -25.66 16.20
N ILE A 75 -19.56 -25.91 15.70
CA ILE A 75 -20.79 -25.31 16.24
C ILE A 75 -21.05 -25.81 17.67
N LEU A 76 -20.85 -27.10 17.93
CA LEU A 76 -21.27 -27.72 19.20
C LEU A 76 -20.22 -27.64 20.32
N LEU A 77 -18.93 -27.74 19.97
CA LEU A 77 -17.84 -27.97 20.94
C LEU A 77 -16.87 -26.79 21.07
N ALA A 78 -16.99 -25.72 20.28
CA ALA A 78 -16.07 -24.59 20.34
C ALA A 78 -15.94 -23.95 21.75
N PRO A 79 -17.01 -23.76 22.54
CA PRO A 79 -16.89 -23.20 23.89
C PRO A 79 -16.14 -24.12 24.85
N VAL A 80 -16.40 -25.43 24.74
CA VAL A 80 -15.73 -26.46 25.54
C VAL A 80 -14.24 -26.52 25.20
N ALA A 81 -13.90 -26.42 23.91
CA ALA A 81 -12.52 -26.34 23.46
C ALA A 81 -11.81 -25.07 23.96
N GLY A 82 -12.49 -23.92 23.96
CA GLY A 82 -11.98 -22.67 24.52
C GLY A 82 -11.66 -22.81 26.01
N PHE A 83 -12.62 -23.34 26.77
CA PHE A 83 -12.43 -23.65 28.20
C PHE A 83 -11.20 -24.54 28.46
N MET A 84 -11.05 -25.61 27.69
CA MET A 84 -9.90 -26.52 27.84
C MET A 84 -8.58 -25.84 27.52
N ALA A 85 -8.55 -24.94 26.53
CA ALA A 85 -7.36 -24.17 26.19
C ALA A 85 -7.01 -23.11 27.25
N ASP A 86 -7.98 -22.59 27.99
CA ASP A 86 -7.73 -21.64 29.08
C ASP A 86 -7.27 -22.36 30.35
N ARG A 87 -7.92 -23.48 30.71
CA ARG A 87 -7.62 -24.24 31.94
C ARG A 87 -6.28 -24.96 31.89
N TYR A 88 -5.97 -25.61 30.78
CA TYR A 88 -4.74 -26.41 30.62
C TYR A 88 -3.66 -25.63 29.86
N SER A 89 -2.41 -26.04 30.04
CA SER A 89 -1.29 -25.51 29.24
C SER A 89 -1.58 -25.67 27.74
N LYS A 90 -1.59 -24.57 27.00
CA LYS A 90 -1.89 -24.55 25.56
C LYS A 90 -0.92 -25.43 24.75
N ARG A 91 0.36 -25.44 25.13
CA ARG A 91 1.38 -26.36 24.57
C ARG A 91 0.98 -27.82 24.75
N SER A 92 0.52 -28.20 25.95
CA SER A 92 0.08 -29.56 26.25
C SER A 92 -1.16 -29.94 25.44
N ASN A 93 -2.13 -29.03 25.33
CA ASN A 93 -3.33 -29.25 24.52
C ASN A 93 -2.98 -29.45 23.04
N ILE A 94 -2.09 -28.62 22.48
CA ILE A 94 -1.57 -28.78 21.11
C ILE A 94 -0.94 -30.16 20.93
N ARG A 95 -0.06 -30.60 21.84
CA ARG A 95 0.58 -31.91 21.77
C ARG A 95 -0.40 -33.07 21.83
N PHE A 96 -1.35 -33.00 22.75
CA PHE A 96 -2.39 -34.00 22.90
C PHE A 96 -3.20 -34.13 21.61
N CYS A 97 -3.62 -33.01 21.03
CA CYS A 97 -4.32 -32.97 19.76
C CYS A 97 -3.51 -33.63 18.61
N LEU A 98 -2.21 -33.33 18.51
CA LEU A 98 -1.34 -33.90 17.47
C LEU A 98 -1.06 -35.40 17.69
N ALA A 99 -0.94 -35.84 18.93
CA ALA A 99 -0.80 -37.26 19.25
C ALA A 99 -2.11 -38.02 18.92
N LEU A 100 -3.26 -37.45 19.28
CA LEU A 100 -4.57 -37.98 18.91
C LEU A 100 -4.75 -38.04 17.39
N GLN A 101 -4.27 -37.03 16.66
CA GLN A 101 -4.30 -37.01 15.20
C GLN A 101 -3.57 -38.22 14.60
N LEU A 102 -2.39 -38.60 15.11
CA LEU A 102 -1.66 -39.79 14.65
C LEU A 102 -2.42 -41.09 14.92
N VAL A 103 -3.03 -41.21 16.10
CA VAL A 103 -3.86 -42.38 16.46
C VAL A 103 -5.06 -42.49 15.51
N LEU A 104 -5.72 -41.37 15.22
CA LEU A 104 -6.85 -41.32 14.30
C LEU A 104 -6.43 -41.63 12.85
N PHE A 105 -5.27 -41.15 12.41
CA PHE A 105 -4.71 -41.54 11.11
C PHE A 105 -4.41 -43.03 11.04
N ALA A 106 -3.81 -43.61 12.08
CA ALA A 106 -3.57 -45.05 12.14
C ALA A 106 -4.88 -45.85 12.07
N ALA A 107 -5.94 -45.39 12.76
CA ALA A 107 -7.26 -45.99 12.69
C ALA A 107 -7.88 -45.89 11.28
N ILE A 108 -7.76 -44.74 10.61
CA ILE A 108 -8.22 -44.55 9.23
C ILE A 108 -7.45 -45.47 8.28
N LEU A 109 -6.13 -45.55 8.40
CA LEU A 109 -5.29 -46.42 7.56
C LEU A 109 -5.63 -47.90 7.74
N TRP A 110 -5.77 -48.34 8.99
CA TRP A 110 -6.24 -49.68 9.31
C TRP A 110 -7.61 -49.94 8.67
N SER A 111 -8.54 -49.00 8.82
CA SER A 111 -9.89 -49.08 8.23
C SER A 111 -9.86 -49.22 6.71
N LEU A 112 -9.05 -48.42 6.01
CA LEU A 112 -8.89 -48.47 4.55
C LEU A 112 -8.27 -49.80 4.10
N SER A 113 -7.27 -50.31 4.83
CA SER A 113 -6.65 -51.61 4.53
C SER A 113 -7.63 -52.79 4.69
N ARG A 114 -8.62 -52.65 5.57
CA ARG A 114 -9.68 -53.64 5.82
C ARG A 114 -10.93 -53.38 5.00
N GLN A 115 -10.94 -52.35 4.15
CA GLN A 115 -12.07 -51.94 3.32
C GLN A 115 -13.35 -51.62 4.12
N ILE A 116 -13.19 -51.07 5.33
CA ILE A 116 -14.28 -50.69 6.22
C ILE A 116 -14.51 -49.18 6.06
N LEU A 117 -15.58 -48.76 5.39
CA LEU A 117 -15.83 -47.33 5.17
C LEU A 117 -16.24 -46.60 6.46
N SER A 118 -17.11 -47.22 7.26
CA SER A 118 -17.72 -46.56 8.44
C SER A 118 -16.69 -46.12 9.46
N VAL A 119 -15.67 -46.95 9.74
CA VAL A 119 -14.60 -46.61 10.69
C VAL A 119 -13.71 -45.48 10.15
N ALA A 120 -13.48 -45.41 8.83
CA ALA A 120 -12.74 -44.31 8.21
C ALA A 120 -13.49 -42.98 8.34
N VAL A 121 -14.82 -42.99 8.12
CA VAL A 121 -15.66 -41.78 8.28
C VAL A 121 -15.78 -41.36 9.74
N ILE A 122 -15.94 -42.30 10.68
CA ILE A 122 -15.92 -42.01 12.12
C ILE A 122 -14.56 -41.42 12.51
N GLY A 123 -13.46 -42.00 12.04
CA GLY A 123 -12.11 -41.47 12.24
C GLY A 123 -11.97 -40.03 11.74
N PHE A 124 -12.52 -39.73 10.55
CA PHE A 124 -12.53 -38.38 9.99
C PHE A 124 -13.41 -37.39 10.79
N PHE A 125 -14.56 -37.82 11.30
CA PHE A 125 -15.36 -37.02 12.21
C PHE A 125 -14.60 -36.72 13.51
N LEU A 126 -13.92 -37.71 14.08
CA LEU A 126 -13.08 -37.53 15.27
C LEU A 126 -11.87 -36.61 15.00
N LEU A 127 -11.29 -36.64 13.79
CA LEU A 127 -10.27 -35.65 13.37
C LEU A 127 -10.87 -34.24 13.37
N SER A 128 -12.09 -34.07 12.87
CA SER A 128 -12.78 -32.78 12.88
C SER A 128 -13.03 -32.30 14.31
N VAL A 129 -13.43 -33.19 15.22
CA VAL A 129 -13.55 -32.89 16.67
C VAL A 129 -12.20 -32.46 17.25
N GLN A 130 -11.12 -33.19 16.96
CA GLN A 130 -9.77 -32.84 17.41
C GLN A 130 -9.35 -31.44 16.92
N SER A 131 -9.68 -31.06 15.69
CA SER A 131 -9.40 -29.73 15.16
C SER A 131 -10.14 -28.61 15.90
N VAL A 132 -11.32 -28.88 16.49
CA VAL A 132 -12.02 -27.92 17.38
C VAL A 132 -11.19 -27.65 18.63
N PHE A 133 -10.64 -28.68 19.28
CA PHE A 133 -9.82 -28.54 20.48
C PHE A 133 -8.44 -27.90 20.21
N PHE A 134 -7.91 -28.10 19.01
CA PHE A 134 -6.64 -27.49 18.57
C PHE A 134 -6.76 -25.98 18.32
N SER A 135 -7.92 -25.50 17.85
CA SER A 135 -8.06 -24.13 17.32
C SER A 135 -7.92 -23.00 18.36
N PRO A 136 -8.55 -23.04 19.55
CA PRO A 136 -8.37 -22.01 20.57
C PRO A 136 -6.93 -22.00 21.14
N ALA A 137 -6.33 -23.19 21.32
CA ALA A 137 -4.98 -23.31 21.85
C ALA A 137 -3.94 -22.62 20.97
N LYS A 138 -3.99 -22.81 19.64
CA LYS A 138 -3.05 -22.13 18.73
C LYS A 138 -3.23 -20.61 18.70
N GLN A 139 -4.47 -20.10 18.86
CA GLN A 139 -4.75 -18.66 18.85
C GLN A 139 -4.28 -17.98 20.14
N GLY A 140 -4.47 -18.62 21.30
CA GLY A 140 -4.06 -18.06 22.60
C GLY A 140 -2.54 -17.93 22.73
N VAL A 141 -1.80 -18.93 22.24
CA VAL A 141 -0.34 -19.01 22.30
C VAL A 141 0.37 -17.88 21.54
N LEU A 142 -0.29 -17.30 20.53
CA LEU A 142 0.32 -16.29 19.67
C LEU A 142 0.68 -15.01 20.42
N LYS A 143 -0.17 -14.61 21.36
CA LYS A 143 0.06 -13.44 22.22
C LYS A 143 1.25 -13.69 23.16
N GLU A 144 1.36 -14.91 23.70
CA GLU A 144 2.46 -15.32 24.59
C GLU A 144 3.81 -15.35 23.86
N TYR A 145 3.85 -15.76 22.58
CA TYR A 145 5.10 -15.87 21.82
C TYR A 145 5.64 -14.58 21.21
N LEU A 146 4.76 -13.68 20.74
CA LEU A 146 5.16 -12.52 19.93
C LEU A 146 4.79 -11.16 20.56
N GLY A 147 4.02 -11.17 21.65
CA GLY A 147 3.52 -9.96 22.30
C GLY A 147 2.38 -9.27 21.52
N ALA A 148 1.66 -8.38 22.18
CA ALA A 148 0.48 -7.70 21.64
C ALA A 148 0.79 -6.89 20.35
N ASN A 149 1.96 -6.25 20.30
CA ASN A 149 2.37 -5.37 19.21
C ASN A 149 2.51 -6.08 17.85
N ARG A 150 2.74 -7.40 17.85
CA ARG A 150 2.94 -8.20 16.62
C ARG A 150 1.80 -9.17 16.32
N LEU A 151 0.76 -9.17 17.16
CA LEU A 151 -0.36 -10.11 17.07
C LEU A 151 -1.10 -10.01 15.73
N SER A 152 -1.28 -8.80 15.20
CA SER A 152 -1.95 -8.57 13.92
C SER A 152 -1.19 -9.20 12.74
N PHE A 153 0.13 -8.97 12.67
CA PHE A 153 0.99 -9.57 11.66
C PHE A 153 0.97 -11.10 11.74
N ALA A 154 1.10 -11.64 12.95
CA ALA A 154 1.16 -13.07 13.18
C ALA A 154 -0.15 -13.78 12.84
N ASN A 155 -1.30 -13.18 13.18
CA ASN A 155 -2.63 -13.65 12.78
C ASN A 155 -2.78 -13.65 11.25
N GLY A 156 -2.28 -12.61 10.57
CA GLY A 156 -2.29 -12.55 9.10
C GLY A 156 -1.52 -13.69 8.45
N LEU A 157 -0.32 -14.01 8.96
CA LEU A 157 0.50 -15.10 8.46
C LEU A 157 -0.12 -16.48 8.75
N MET A 158 -0.66 -16.69 9.96
CA MET A 158 -1.40 -17.91 10.31
C MET A 158 -2.60 -18.14 9.38
N LEU A 159 -3.38 -17.10 9.09
CA LEU A 159 -4.51 -17.19 8.17
C LEU A 159 -4.08 -17.56 6.75
N MET A 160 -3.03 -16.91 6.24
CA MET A 160 -2.48 -17.21 4.91
C MET A 160 -2.01 -18.67 4.80
N VAL A 161 -1.22 -19.13 5.77
CA VAL A 161 -0.74 -20.53 5.80
C VAL A 161 -1.89 -21.51 5.85
N THR A 162 -2.94 -21.21 6.64
CA THR A 162 -4.13 -22.07 6.73
C THR A 162 -4.87 -22.16 5.40
N ILE A 163 -5.09 -21.04 4.72
CA ILE A 163 -5.79 -21.01 3.43
C ILE A 163 -4.99 -21.81 2.39
N VAL A 164 -3.71 -21.50 2.22
CA VAL A 164 -2.83 -22.18 1.26
C VAL A 164 -2.79 -23.69 1.52
N SER A 165 -2.61 -24.09 2.78
CA SER A 165 -2.49 -25.50 3.15
C SER A 165 -3.80 -26.26 2.97
N SER A 166 -4.94 -25.67 3.35
CA SER A 166 -6.27 -26.25 3.10
C SER A 166 -6.50 -26.51 1.62
N LEU A 167 -6.21 -25.52 0.76
CA LEU A 167 -6.38 -25.63 -0.69
C LEU A 167 -5.44 -26.68 -1.31
N ALA A 168 -4.19 -26.74 -0.86
CA ALA A 168 -3.27 -27.78 -1.27
C ALA A 168 -3.76 -29.18 -0.87
N GLY A 169 -4.35 -29.32 0.32
CA GLY A 169 -4.96 -30.57 0.79
C GLY A 169 -6.14 -30.99 -0.09
N ILE A 170 -7.04 -30.07 -0.42
CA ILE A 170 -8.16 -30.30 -1.36
C ILE A 170 -7.62 -30.81 -2.71
N TRP A 171 -6.70 -30.05 -3.30
CA TRP A 171 -6.15 -30.31 -4.63
C TRP A 171 -5.44 -31.66 -4.71
N LEU A 172 -4.50 -31.93 -3.79
CA LEU A 172 -3.76 -33.18 -3.76
C LEU A 172 -4.65 -34.38 -3.41
N GLY A 173 -5.62 -34.21 -2.49
CA GLY A 173 -6.53 -35.29 -2.11
C GLY A 173 -7.36 -35.80 -3.30
N GLY A 174 -7.93 -34.90 -4.11
CA GLY A 174 -8.69 -35.30 -5.29
C GLY A 174 -7.80 -35.84 -6.42
N THR A 175 -6.69 -35.18 -6.72
CA THR A 175 -5.82 -35.53 -7.86
C THR A 175 -5.01 -36.81 -7.63
N MET A 176 -4.49 -37.04 -6.41
CA MET A 176 -3.72 -38.25 -6.12
C MET A 176 -4.59 -39.51 -6.22
N PHE A 177 -5.85 -39.46 -5.76
CA PHE A 177 -6.77 -40.58 -5.90
C PHE A 177 -7.00 -40.94 -7.38
N ALA A 178 -7.32 -39.94 -8.21
CA ALA A 178 -7.53 -40.14 -9.65
C ALA A 178 -6.25 -40.61 -10.36
N HIS A 179 -5.08 -40.11 -9.96
CA HIS A 179 -3.80 -40.55 -10.50
C HIS A 179 -3.52 -42.02 -10.19
N MET A 180 -3.78 -42.48 -8.96
CA MET A 180 -3.64 -43.89 -8.58
C MET A 180 -4.61 -44.79 -9.36
N ARG A 181 -5.86 -44.36 -9.55
CA ARG A 181 -6.84 -45.07 -10.39
C ARG A 181 -6.38 -45.18 -11.84
N ALA A 182 -5.84 -44.11 -12.41
CA ALA A 182 -5.27 -44.12 -13.76
C ALA A 182 -4.03 -45.05 -13.88
N GLY A 183 -3.27 -45.21 -12.79
CA GLY A 183 -2.15 -46.14 -12.69
C GLY A 183 -2.56 -47.62 -12.50
N GLY A 184 -3.85 -47.94 -12.49
CA GLY A 184 -4.36 -49.31 -12.40
C GLY A 184 -4.59 -49.84 -10.97
N HIS A 185 -4.40 -49.02 -9.93
CA HIS A 185 -4.65 -49.43 -8.54
C HIS A 185 -6.13 -49.63 -8.25
N GLY A 186 -6.44 -50.53 -7.30
CA GLY A 186 -7.82 -50.73 -6.83
C GLY A 186 -8.42 -49.46 -6.17
N ILE A 187 -9.75 -49.41 -6.05
CA ILE A 187 -10.45 -48.24 -5.46
C ILE A 187 -9.97 -47.94 -4.03
N TRP A 188 -9.87 -48.97 -3.18
CA TRP A 188 -9.41 -48.84 -1.80
C TRP A 188 -7.92 -48.52 -1.70
N GLU A 189 -7.09 -49.13 -2.54
CA GLU A 189 -5.64 -48.85 -2.62
C GLU A 189 -5.37 -47.40 -3.03
N SER A 190 -6.18 -46.89 -3.97
CA SER A 190 -6.11 -45.51 -4.46
C SER A 190 -6.42 -44.48 -3.35
N ALA A 191 -7.14 -44.86 -2.30
CA ALA A 191 -7.32 -44.04 -1.11
C ALA A 191 -6.27 -44.33 -0.02
N PHE A 192 -5.89 -45.59 0.16
CA PHE A 192 -4.95 -46.03 1.19
C PHE A 192 -3.56 -45.44 1.01
N HIS A 193 -2.97 -45.51 -0.19
CA HIS A 193 -1.60 -45.02 -0.40
C HIS A 193 -1.49 -43.51 -0.16
N PRO A 194 -2.33 -42.63 -0.74
CA PRO A 194 -2.26 -41.20 -0.43
C PRO A 194 -2.52 -40.89 1.05
N ALA A 195 -3.44 -41.62 1.71
CA ALA A 195 -3.67 -41.47 3.14
C ALA A 195 -2.44 -41.88 3.97
N LEU A 196 -1.69 -42.90 3.55
CA LEU A 196 -0.47 -43.36 4.23
C LEU A 196 0.64 -42.30 4.16
N TRP A 197 0.80 -41.66 3.00
CA TRP A 197 1.72 -40.55 2.82
C TRP A 197 1.42 -39.39 3.78
N VAL A 198 0.16 -38.98 3.86
CA VAL A 198 -0.25 -37.86 4.72
C VAL A 198 -0.22 -38.23 6.21
N GLY A 199 -0.64 -39.45 6.56
CA GLY A 199 -0.54 -39.96 7.93
C GLY A 199 0.91 -40.03 8.42
N SER A 200 1.84 -40.41 7.54
CA SER A 200 3.28 -40.39 7.84
C SER A 200 3.81 -38.96 8.01
N ALA A 201 3.37 -38.03 7.17
CA ALA A 201 3.74 -36.61 7.27
C ALA A 201 3.20 -35.95 8.55
N ALA A 202 2.09 -36.44 9.13
CA ALA A 202 1.55 -35.95 10.39
C ALA A 202 2.47 -36.18 11.61
N LEU A 203 3.53 -37.00 11.48
CA LEU A 203 4.58 -37.13 12.51
C LEU A 203 5.40 -35.84 12.65
N VAL A 204 5.58 -35.09 11.55
CA VAL A 204 6.40 -33.87 11.53
C VAL A 204 5.84 -32.79 12.48
N PRO A 205 4.53 -32.45 12.44
CA PRO A 205 3.94 -31.54 13.44
C PRO A 205 4.15 -31.97 14.89
N LEU A 206 4.01 -33.27 15.20
CA LEU A 206 4.23 -33.77 16.56
C LEU A 206 5.69 -33.57 17.00
N LEU A 207 6.66 -33.87 16.12
CA LEU A 207 8.07 -33.61 16.38
C LEU A 207 8.35 -32.11 16.53
N LEU A 208 7.75 -31.27 15.69
CA LEU A 208 7.89 -29.81 15.76
C LEU A 208 7.28 -29.22 17.04
N SER A 209 6.26 -29.87 17.60
CA SER A 209 5.62 -29.44 18.86
C SER A 209 6.58 -29.49 20.06
N PHE A 210 7.71 -30.19 19.95
CA PHE A 210 8.76 -30.17 20.97
C PHE A 210 9.48 -28.83 21.07
N PHE A 211 9.57 -28.08 19.96
CA PHE A 211 10.17 -26.75 19.90
C PHE A 211 9.26 -25.62 20.37
N LEU A 212 7.98 -25.90 20.66
CA LEU A 212 7.07 -24.92 21.27
C LEU A 212 7.54 -24.60 22.69
N ALA A 213 7.59 -23.31 23.04
CA ALA A 213 7.90 -22.87 24.39
C ALA A 213 6.83 -23.34 25.41
N PRO A 214 7.19 -23.57 26.68
CA PRO A 214 6.24 -23.80 27.76
C PRO A 214 5.23 -22.65 27.86
N THR A 215 3.97 -22.99 28.14
CA THR A 215 2.88 -22.02 28.32
C THR A 215 2.14 -22.35 29.61
N ASP A 216 1.72 -21.34 30.35
CA ASP A 216 0.99 -21.55 31.60
C ASP A 216 -0.47 -21.91 31.35
N GLY A 217 -1.03 -22.74 32.22
CA GLY A 217 -2.47 -23.01 32.31
C GLY A 217 -3.07 -22.30 33.52
N HIS A 218 -4.38 -22.04 33.47
CA HIS A 218 -5.12 -21.39 34.55
C HIS A 218 -6.05 -22.40 35.26
N PRO A 219 -5.53 -23.20 36.22
CA PRO A 219 -6.31 -24.21 36.92
C PRO A 219 -7.51 -23.64 37.71
N GLU A 220 -7.47 -22.34 38.02
CA GLU A 220 -8.54 -21.55 38.63
C GLU A 220 -9.80 -21.36 37.75
N VAL A 221 -9.72 -21.60 36.44
CA VAL A 221 -10.88 -21.50 35.55
C VAL A 221 -11.75 -22.76 35.68
N HIS A 222 -12.95 -22.62 36.24
CA HIS A 222 -13.90 -23.72 36.45
C HIS A 222 -14.90 -23.87 35.31
N PHE A 223 -15.24 -25.13 34.98
CA PHE A 223 -16.28 -25.41 33.99
C PHE A 223 -17.64 -25.04 34.58
N THR A 224 -18.42 -24.26 33.85
CA THR A 224 -19.82 -23.97 34.19
C THR A 224 -20.71 -24.39 33.03
N THR A 225 -21.91 -24.90 33.31
CA THR A 225 -22.85 -25.33 32.26
C THR A 225 -23.26 -24.21 31.32
N ASN A 226 -23.29 -22.97 31.81
CA ASN A 226 -23.50 -21.77 31.00
C ASN A 226 -22.37 -21.51 29.99
N LEU A 227 -21.16 -22.00 30.25
CA LEU A 227 -20.01 -21.84 29.35
C LEU A 227 -20.20 -22.60 28.03
N ALA A 228 -20.88 -23.75 28.05
CA ALA A 228 -21.21 -24.49 26.83
C ALA A 228 -22.12 -23.69 25.88
N TRP A 229 -22.85 -22.70 26.40
CA TRP A 229 -23.76 -21.83 25.64
C TRP A 229 -23.24 -20.39 25.51
N SER A 230 -22.03 -20.10 26.00
CA SER A 230 -21.56 -18.70 26.12
C SER A 230 -21.38 -18.02 24.78
N HIS A 231 -20.96 -18.73 23.72
CA HIS A 231 -20.81 -18.11 22.40
C HIS A 231 -22.15 -17.65 21.79
N PHE A 232 -23.28 -18.21 22.23
CA PHE A 232 -24.62 -17.79 21.80
C PHE A 232 -24.99 -16.49 22.52
N SER A 233 -24.56 -16.35 23.78
CA SER A 233 -24.66 -15.08 24.50
C SER A 233 -23.72 -14.01 23.91
N ASP A 234 -22.53 -14.37 23.45
CA ASP A 234 -21.57 -13.45 22.83
C ASP A 234 -22.10 -12.83 21.52
N LEU A 235 -22.98 -13.54 20.80
CA LEU A 235 -23.68 -12.99 19.63
C LEU A 235 -24.47 -11.74 20.00
N THR A 236 -25.08 -11.67 21.19
CA THR A 236 -25.86 -10.49 21.59
C THR A 236 -25.00 -9.23 21.63
N TYR A 237 -23.75 -9.33 22.10
CA TYR A 237 -22.80 -8.23 22.10
C TYR A 237 -22.41 -7.81 20.68
N VAL A 238 -22.09 -8.78 19.81
CA VAL A 238 -21.74 -8.50 18.39
C VAL A 238 -22.91 -7.82 17.66
N PHE A 239 -24.14 -8.28 17.90
CA PHE A 239 -25.34 -7.74 17.24
C PHE A 239 -25.85 -6.42 17.86
N ALA A 240 -25.47 -6.11 19.11
CA ALA A 240 -25.73 -4.83 19.74
C ALA A 240 -24.91 -3.69 19.12
N ASN A 241 -23.65 -3.96 18.76
CA ASN A 241 -22.78 -2.97 18.12
C ASN A 241 -23.02 -2.92 16.60
N ARG A 242 -23.49 -1.78 16.08
CA ARG A 242 -23.82 -1.60 14.67
C ARG A 242 -22.66 -1.96 13.72
N THR A 243 -21.43 -1.58 14.06
CA THR A 243 -20.26 -1.87 13.22
C THR A 243 -19.90 -3.34 13.27
N LEU A 244 -19.80 -3.94 14.47
CA LEU A 244 -19.47 -5.36 14.62
C LEU A 244 -20.51 -6.24 13.92
N ARG A 245 -21.81 -5.94 14.09
CA ARG A 245 -22.90 -6.66 13.43
C ARG A 245 -22.75 -6.70 11.91
N PHE A 246 -22.59 -5.55 11.26
CA PHE A 246 -22.53 -5.52 9.80
C PHE A 246 -21.23 -6.11 9.25
N THR A 247 -20.12 -5.97 9.97
CA THR A 247 -18.87 -6.60 9.58
C THR A 247 -18.95 -8.12 9.74
N ALA A 248 -19.48 -8.63 10.86
CA ALA A 248 -19.69 -10.06 11.09
C ALA A 248 -20.65 -10.69 10.08
N LEU A 249 -21.78 -10.03 9.78
CA LEU A 249 -22.72 -10.50 8.75
C LEU A 249 -22.10 -10.53 7.35
N GLY A 250 -21.28 -9.54 7.01
CA GLY A 250 -20.53 -9.55 5.74
C GLY A 250 -19.56 -10.72 5.67
N ILE A 251 -18.76 -10.93 6.71
CA ILE A 251 -17.84 -12.08 6.80
C ILE A 251 -18.59 -13.41 6.67
N THR A 252 -19.73 -13.53 7.36
CA THR A 252 -20.61 -14.70 7.33
C THR A 252 -21.15 -14.98 5.92
N PHE A 253 -21.58 -13.94 5.20
CA PHE A 253 -22.05 -14.07 3.82
C PHE A 253 -20.97 -14.56 2.86
N PHE A 254 -19.73 -14.05 3.00
CA PHE A 254 -18.60 -14.55 2.22
C PHE A 254 -18.33 -16.03 2.49
N TRP A 255 -18.28 -16.43 3.77
CA TRP A 255 -18.05 -17.83 4.13
C TRP A 255 -19.16 -18.76 3.65
N LEU A 256 -20.43 -18.31 3.66
CA LEU A 256 -21.54 -19.04 3.06
C LEU A 256 -21.24 -19.38 1.60
N ILE A 257 -20.82 -18.39 0.81
CA ILE A 257 -20.42 -18.60 -0.59
C ILE A 257 -19.19 -19.50 -0.68
N ALA A 258 -18.16 -19.28 0.14
CA ALA A 258 -16.93 -20.05 0.08
C ALA A 258 -17.15 -21.55 0.37
N TYR A 259 -17.92 -21.88 1.41
CA TYR A 259 -18.29 -23.26 1.72
C TYR A 259 -19.16 -23.88 0.63
N PHE A 260 -20.11 -23.12 0.09
CA PHE A 260 -20.92 -23.57 -1.06
C PHE A 260 -20.05 -23.89 -2.27
N MET A 261 -19.13 -22.99 -2.62
CA MET A 261 -18.19 -23.17 -3.73
C MET A 261 -17.31 -24.42 -3.53
N GLY A 262 -16.92 -24.71 -2.28
CA GLY A 262 -16.16 -25.91 -1.93
C GLY A 262 -16.86 -27.22 -2.28
N VAL A 263 -18.20 -27.25 -2.31
CA VAL A 263 -18.95 -28.46 -2.69
C VAL A 263 -19.43 -28.40 -4.15
N VAL A 264 -19.89 -27.23 -4.62
CA VAL A 264 -20.42 -27.10 -6.00
C VAL A 264 -19.33 -27.35 -7.06
N THR A 265 -18.07 -27.08 -6.76
CA THR A 265 -16.95 -27.39 -7.67
C THR A 265 -16.80 -28.89 -7.89
N VAL A 266 -17.08 -29.72 -6.88
CA VAL A 266 -17.15 -31.18 -7.06
C VAL A 266 -18.30 -31.55 -7.99
N ASN A 267 -19.46 -30.91 -7.87
CA ASN A 267 -20.58 -31.14 -8.79
C ASN A 267 -20.24 -30.77 -10.24
N PHE A 268 -19.58 -29.64 -10.49
CA PHE A 268 -19.06 -29.31 -11.84
C PHE A 268 -18.08 -30.37 -12.37
N GLY A 269 -17.24 -30.91 -11.50
CA GLY A 269 -16.34 -32.00 -11.85
C GLY A 269 -17.09 -33.29 -12.22
N LEU A 270 -18.15 -33.63 -11.49
CA LEU A 270 -19.01 -34.79 -11.77
C LEU A 270 -19.84 -34.62 -13.04
N GLU A 271 -20.23 -33.40 -13.41
CA GLU A 271 -20.87 -33.10 -14.69
C GLU A 271 -19.89 -33.29 -15.88
N LEU A 272 -18.62 -32.92 -15.69
CA LEU A 272 -17.57 -33.11 -16.71
C LEU A 272 -17.17 -34.58 -16.88
N TYR A 273 -17.12 -35.33 -15.78
CA TYR A 273 -16.69 -36.73 -15.75
C TYR A 273 -17.76 -37.58 -15.04
N PRO A 274 -18.78 -38.05 -15.79
CA PRO A 274 -19.89 -38.81 -15.21
C PRO A 274 -19.47 -40.16 -14.61
N ASP A 275 -18.38 -40.77 -15.11
CA ASP A 275 -17.84 -42.01 -14.54
C ASP A 275 -17.06 -41.74 -13.25
N GLN A 276 -17.76 -41.93 -12.13
CA GLN A 276 -17.25 -41.69 -10.78
C GLN A 276 -16.17 -42.69 -10.36
N THR A 277 -16.09 -43.87 -11.00
CA THR A 277 -15.14 -44.94 -10.63
C THR A 277 -13.68 -44.59 -10.96
N THR A 278 -13.48 -43.63 -11.85
CA THR A 278 -12.16 -43.12 -12.25
C THR A 278 -11.59 -42.12 -11.24
N GLY A 279 -12.43 -41.51 -10.40
CA GLY A 279 -12.06 -40.39 -9.54
C GLY A 279 -11.81 -39.07 -10.28
N GLN A 280 -11.93 -39.03 -11.61
CA GLN A 280 -11.63 -37.83 -12.40
C GLN A 280 -12.58 -36.66 -12.09
N GLY A 281 -13.85 -36.94 -11.79
CA GLY A 281 -14.82 -35.90 -11.42
C GLY A 281 -14.44 -35.19 -10.12
N ALA A 282 -14.10 -35.94 -9.07
CA ALA A 282 -13.63 -35.38 -7.80
C ALA A 282 -12.31 -34.60 -7.97
N ALA A 283 -11.38 -35.11 -8.80
CA ALA A 283 -10.13 -34.42 -9.13
C ALA A 283 -10.36 -33.11 -9.89
N ALA A 284 -11.29 -33.08 -10.86
CA ALA A 284 -11.66 -31.87 -11.60
C ALA A 284 -12.24 -30.80 -10.66
N GLY A 285 -13.13 -31.19 -9.75
CA GLY A 285 -13.65 -30.27 -8.74
C GLY A 285 -12.59 -29.75 -7.78
N ALA A 286 -11.65 -30.62 -7.35
CA ALA A 286 -10.51 -30.22 -6.54
C ALA A 286 -9.60 -29.21 -7.26
N ASN A 287 -9.36 -29.39 -8.57
CA ASN A 287 -8.64 -28.43 -9.41
C ASN A 287 -9.35 -27.07 -9.47
N MET A 288 -10.68 -27.05 -9.63
CA MET A 288 -11.46 -25.81 -9.64
C MET A 288 -11.40 -25.08 -8.29
N SER A 289 -11.47 -25.81 -7.17
CA SER A 289 -11.25 -25.26 -5.83
C SER A 289 -9.85 -24.67 -5.66
N ALA A 290 -8.83 -25.32 -6.22
CA ALA A 290 -7.46 -24.80 -6.20
C ALA A 290 -7.33 -23.47 -6.96
N ILE A 291 -7.98 -23.34 -8.13
CA ILE A 291 -7.99 -22.11 -8.93
C ILE A 291 -8.66 -20.95 -8.20
N LEU A 292 -9.82 -21.20 -7.56
CA LEU A 292 -10.47 -20.24 -6.64
C LEU A 292 -9.50 -19.78 -5.55
N GLY A 293 -8.79 -20.73 -4.96
CA GLY A 293 -7.79 -20.51 -3.94
C GLY A 293 -6.61 -19.64 -4.38
N VAL A 294 -6.05 -19.90 -5.56
CA VAL A 294 -5.00 -19.07 -6.18
C VAL A 294 -5.50 -17.64 -6.38
N GLY A 295 -6.74 -17.49 -6.86
CA GLY A 295 -7.39 -16.19 -6.96
C GLY A 295 -7.45 -15.45 -5.62
N MET A 296 -7.83 -16.16 -4.55
CA MET A 296 -7.88 -15.59 -3.20
C MET A 296 -6.50 -15.11 -2.72
N ILE A 297 -5.44 -15.89 -2.95
CA ILE A 297 -4.06 -15.50 -2.59
C ILE A 297 -3.63 -14.23 -3.34
N ILE A 298 -3.85 -14.19 -4.66
CA ILE A 298 -3.54 -13.00 -5.48
C ILE A 298 -4.31 -11.79 -4.96
N GLY A 299 -5.61 -11.96 -4.71
CA GLY A 299 -6.47 -10.90 -4.20
C GLY A 299 -6.03 -10.38 -2.83
N THR A 300 -5.66 -11.25 -1.89
CA THR A 300 -5.16 -10.83 -0.57
C THR A 300 -3.86 -10.05 -0.69
N ILE A 301 -2.91 -10.47 -1.54
CA ILE A 301 -1.67 -9.73 -1.81
C ILE A 301 -1.99 -8.33 -2.37
N LEU A 302 -2.91 -8.24 -3.33
CA LEU A 302 -3.35 -6.96 -3.90
C LEU A 302 -3.97 -6.05 -2.83
N VAL A 303 -4.84 -6.58 -1.97
CA VAL A 303 -5.42 -5.83 -0.86
C VAL A 303 -4.33 -5.35 0.11
N SER A 304 -3.36 -6.20 0.47
CA SER A 304 -2.24 -5.80 1.34
C SER A 304 -1.40 -4.67 0.74
N ILE A 305 -1.16 -4.68 -0.58
CA ILE A 305 -0.45 -3.60 -1.27
C ILE A 305 -1.28 -2.30 -1.28
N LEU A 306 -2.59 -2.41 -1.50
CA LEU A 306 -3.49 -1.25 -1.57
C LEU A 306 -3.77 -0.65 -0.18
N SER A 307 -3.73 -1.45 0.88
CA SER A 307 -4.02 -1.07 2.28
C SER A 307 -2.80 -0.82 3.16
N ARG A 308 -1.59 -0.63 2.59
CA ARG A 308 -0.31 -0.52 3.33
C ARG A 308 -0.29 0.36 4.59
N HIS A 309 -1.13 1.40 4.66
CA HIS A 309 -1.13 2.36 5.77
C HIS A 309 -2.43 2.38 6.58
N HIS A 310 -3.54 1.83 6.07
CA HIS A 310 -4.83 1.84 6.76
C HIS A 310 -5.81 0.83 6.15
N ILE A 311 -6.82 0.43 6.93
CA ILE A 311 -7.90 -0.46 6.50
C ILE A 311 -8.82 0.30 5.54
N GLU A 312 -8.84 -0.11 4.28
CA GLU A 312 -9.58 0.54 3.20
C GLU A 312 -10.86 -0.22 2.89
N LEU A 313 -11.93 0.07 3.65
CA LEU A 313 -13.26 -0.54 3.46
C LEU A 313 -13.90 -0.24 2.08
N GLY A 314 -13.37 0.74 1.35
CA GLY A 314 -13.85 1.08 0.00
C GLY A 314 -13.69 -0.05 -1.02
N MET A 315 -12.86 -1.05 -0.73
CA MET A 315 -12.69 -2.23 -1.57
C MET A 315 -13.85 -3.23 -1.46
N VAL A 316 -14.57 -3.26 -0.33
CA VAL A 316 -15.58 -4.29 -0.04
C VAL A 316 -16.74 -4.28 -1.06
N PRO A 317 -17.37 -3.13 -1.39
CA PRO A 317 -18.44 -3.12 -2.39
C PRO A 317 -17.96 -3.54 -3.78
N LEU A 318 -16.73 -3.17 -4.16
CA LEU A 318 -16.15 -3.56 -5.45
C LEU A 318 -15.88 -5.06 -5.49
N GLY A 319 -15.36 -5.62 -4.40
CA GLY A 319 -15.17 -7.06 -4.24
C GLY A 319 -16.47 -7.83 -4.35
N GLY A 320 -17.54 -7.40 -3.69
CA GLY A 320 -18.80 -8.13 -3.75
C GLY A 320 -19.57 -7.99 -5.09
N ILE A 321 -19.48 -6.84 -5.78
CA ILE A 321 -19.97 -6.72 -7.16
C ILE A 321 -19.17 -7.63 -8.09
N GLY A 322 -17.84 -7.58 -8.01
CA GLY A 322 -16.96 -8.43 -8.82
C GLY A 322 -17.22 -9.91 -8.58
N MET A 323 -17.43 -10.30 -7.32
CA MET A 323 -17.76 -11.67 -6.93
C MET A 323 -19.10 -12.10 -7.52
N GLY A 324 -20.14 -11.26 -7.41
CA GLY A 324 -21.45 -11.55 -7.99
C GLY A 324 -21.44 -11.66 -9.52
N LEU A 325 -20.75 -10.74 -10.21
CA LEU A 325 -20.58 -10.81 -11.67
C LEU A 325 -19.81 -12.07 -12.11
N SER A 326 -18.77 -12.45 -11.36
CA SER A 326 -17.97 -13.63 -11.67
C SER A 326 -18.74 -14.93 -11.41
N LEU A 327 -19.51 -15.01 -10.31
CA LEU A 327 -20.41 -16.12 -10.04
C LEU A 327 -21.51 -16.26 -11.10
N GLY A 328 -22.09 -15.14 -11.54
CA GLY A 328 -23.07 -15.13 -12.63
C GLY A 328 -22.46 -15.61 -13.95
N ALA A 329 -21.24 -15.17 -14.27
CA ALA A 329 -20.53 -15.59 -15.47
C ALA A 329 -20.24 -17.10 -15.50
N LEU A 330 -19.91 -17.72 -14.36
CA LEU A 330 -19.65 -19.16 -14.29
C LEU A 330 -20.81 -20.01 -14.82
N GLY A 331 -22.06 -19.57 -14.64
CA GLY A 331 -23.21 -20.33 -15.11
C GLY A 331 -23.44 -20.27 -16.63
N PHE A 332 -22.75 -19.39 -17.36
CA PHE A 332 -22.87 -19.28 -18.82
C PHE A 332 -21.73 -19.95 -19.59
N PHE A 333 -20.62 -20.27 -18.92
CA PHE A 333 -19.44 -20.84 -19.57
C PHE A 333 -19.28 -22.32 -19.24
N HIS A 334 -18.89 -23.10 -20.24
CA HIS A 334 -18.68 -24.54 -20.06
C HIS A 334 -17.51 -24.80 -19.07
N PRO A 335 -17.66 -25.73 -18.11
CA PRO A 335 -16.66 -25.93 -17.05
C PRO A 335 -15.26 -26.33 -17.51
N SER A 336 -15.11 -26.88 -18.72
CA SER A 336 -13.78 -27.20 -19.30
C SER A 336 -13.07 -25.99 -19.92
N GLY A 337 -13.76 -24.86 -20.14
CA GLY A 337 -13.22 -23.70 -20.85
C GLY A 337 -12.25 -22.85 -20.02
N ALA A 338 -11.27 -22.23 -20.68
CA ALA A 338 -10.33 -21.30 -20.02
C ALA A 338 -11.04 -20.08 -19.41
N ILE A 339 -12.13 -19.62 -20.02
CA ILE A 339 -12.94 -18.50 -19.52
C ILE A 339 -13.59 -18.86 -18.18
N PHE A 340 -14.14 -20.07 -18.04
CA PHE A 340 -14.72 -20.55 -16.78
C PHE A 340 -13.68 -20.56 -15.66
N HIS A 341 -12.49 -21.11 -15.91
CA HIS A 341 -11.38 -21.09 -14.95
C HIS A 341 -10.91 -19.67 -14.60
N THR A 342 -10.92 -18.75 -15.57
CA THR A 342 -10.62 -17.33 -15.33
C THR A 342 -11.68 -16.70 -14.43
N CYS A 343 -12.96 -17.00 -14.64
CA CYS A 343 -14.04 -16.56 -13.77
C CYS A 343 -13.91 -17.14 -12.35
N LEU A 344 -13.52 -18.41 -12.19
CA LEU A 344 -13.24 -19.01 -10.88
C LEU A 344 -12.12 -18.28 -10.15
N CYS A 345 -11.01 -18.00 -10.84
CA CYS A 345 -9.92 -17.21 -10.29
C CYS A 345 -10.41 -15.80 -9.89
N LEU A 346 -11.25 -15.17 -10.71
CA LEU A 346 -11.81 -13.85 -10.42
C LEU A 346 -12.76 -13.85 -9.22
N VAL A 347 -13.57 -14.90 -9.01
CA VAL A 347 -14.35 -15.10 -7.78
C VAL A 347 -13.42 -15.09 -6.56
N GLY A 348 -12.29 -15.80 -6.62
CA GLY A 348 -11.28 -15.79 -5.56
C GLY A 348 -10.68 -14.41 -5.30
N ILE A 349 -10.24 -13.71 -6.35
CA ILE A 349 -9.64 -12.37 -6.26
C ILE A 349 -10.63 -11.39 -5.64
N THR A 350 -11.84 -11.32 -6.19
CA THR A 350 -12.88 -10.38 -5.77
C THR A 350 -13.44 -10.72 -4.39
N GLY A 351 -13.50 -12.00 -4.05
CA GLY A 351 -13.74 -12.50 -2.71
C GLY A 351 -12.72 -11.98 -1.69
N ALA A 352 -11.43 -11.95 -2.03
CA ALA A 352 -10.40 -11.39 -1.16
C ALA A 352 -10.55 -9.87 -0.92
N PHE A 353 -10.94 -9.10 -1.95
CA PHE A 353 -11.30 -7.67 -1.84
C PHE A 353 -12.49 -7.44 -0.90
N TYR A 354 -13.39 -8.42 -0.78
CA TYR A 354 -14.54 -8.38 0.11
C TYR A 354 -14.16 -8.77 1.55
N ILE A 355 -13.57 -9.95 1.76
CA ILE A 355 -13.37 -10.53 3.10
C ILE A 355 -12.22 -9.90 3.89
N THR A 356 -11.12 -9.52 3.23
CA THR A 356 -9.89 -9.10 3.91
C THR A 356 -10.09 -7.79 4.70
N PRO A 357 -10.69 -6.72 4.12
CA PRO A 357 -10.93 -5.49 4.87
C PRO A 357 -11.98 -5.64 5.97
N LEU A 358 -12.99 -6.51 5.77
CA LEU A 358 -14.01 -6.79 6.78
C LEU A 358 -13.40 -7.49 8.00
N THR A 359 -12.61 -8.54 7.78
CA THR A 359 -11.94 -9.27 8.86
C THR A 359 -11.02 -8.35 9.66
N ALA A 360 -10.23 -7.51 8.96
CA ALA A 360 -9.37 -6.52 9.61
C ALA A 360 -10.19 -5.52 10.44
N LYS A 361 -11.33 -5.04 9.91
CA LYS A 361 -12.18 -4.08 10.61
C LYS A 361 -12.87 -4.67 11.84
N LEU A 362 -13.29 -5.94 11.78
CA LEU A 362 -13.89 -6.63 12.92
C LEU A 362 -12.90 -6.69 14.09
N GLN A 363 -11.65 -7.04 13.80
CA GLN A 363 -10.59 -7.15 14.80
C GLN A 363 -10.15 -5.79 15.34
N GLU A 364 -10.09 -4.75 14.50
CA GLU A 364 -9.76 -3.38 14.91
C GLU A 364 -10.82 -2.81 15.87
N LYS A 365 -12.11 -3.14 15.65
CA LYS A 365 -13.22 -2.57 16.42
C LYS A 365 -13.55 -3.37 17.69
N ALA A 366 -13.07 -4.60 17.80
CA ALA A 366 -13.26 -5.40 18.99
C ALA A 366 -12.35 -4.90 20.12
N ASP A 367 -12.93 -4.49 21.24
CA ASP A 367 -12.19 -4.06 22.43
C ASP A 367 -11.23 -5.17 22.89
N GLU A 368 -10.05 -4.82 23.42
CA GLU A 368 -9.02 -5.80 23.78
C GLU A 368 -9.52 -6.87 24.76
N SER A 369 -10.42 -6.50 25.67
CA SER A 369 -11.03 -7.40 26.65
C SER A 369 -12.10 -8.33 26.05
N TRP A 370 -12.74 -7.93 24.95
CA TRP A 370 -13.82 -8.68 24.29
C TRP A 370 -13.40 -9.35 22.99
N ARG A 371 -12.18 -9.12 22.50
CA ARG A 371 -11.69 -9.61 21.21
C ARG A 371 -11.83 -11.12 21.05
N GLY A 372 -11.50 -11.91 22.07
CA GLY A 372 -11.66 -13.36 22.03
C GLY A 372 -13.12 -13.81 21.87
N ARG A 373 -14.06 -13.16 22.57
CA ARG A 373 -15.50 -13.42 22.48
C ARG A 373 -16.08 -13.02 21.13
N VAL A 374 -15.65 -11.86 20.59
CA VAL A 374 -16.05 -11.43 19.23
C VAL A 374 -15.56 -12.41 18.16
N LEU A 375 -14.33 -12.92 18.28
CA LEU A 375 -13.79 -13.93 17.37
C LEU A 375 -14.51 -15.28 17.52
N SER A 376 -14.88 -15.67 18.74
CA SER A 376 -15.68 -16.88 19.00
C SER A 376 -17.08 -16.79 18.38
N ALA A 377 -17.77 -15.66 18.58
CA ALA A 377 -19.08 -15.40 18.00
C ALA A 377 -19.04 -15.34 16.46
N GLU A 378 -17.97 -14.78 15.88
CA GLU A 378 -17.74 -14.81 14.44
C GLU A 378 -17.47 -16.24 13.93
N GLY A 379 -16.68 -17.04 14.67
CA GLY A 379 -16.45 -18.45 14.39
C GLY A 379 -17.74 -19.29 14.38
N LEU A 380 -18.67 -19.00 15.29
CA LEU A 380 -19.99 -19.63 15.31
C LEU A 380 -20.79 -19.26 14.05
N LEU A 381 -20.91 -17.97 13.73
CA LEU A 381 -21.65 -17.51 12.54
C LEU A 381 -21.09 -18.13 11.25
N THR A 382 -19.77 -18.16 11.10
CA THR A 382 -19.13 -18.72 9.91
C THR A 382 -19.29 -20.24 9.81
N SER A 383 -19.23 -20.96 10.93
CA SER A 383 -19.49 -22.41 10.96
C SER A 383 -20.95 -22.72 10.65
N THR A 384 -21.90 -21.95 11.18
CA THR A 384 -23.33 -22.05 10.85
C THR A 384 -23.58 -21.74 9.37
N ALA A 385 -22.92 -20.71 8.82
CA ALA A 385 -23.01 -20.41 7.39
C ALA A 385 -22.47 -21.55 6.52
N GLY A 386 -21.38 -22.20 6.94
CA GLY A 386 -20.85 -23.38 6.25
C GLY A 386 -21.82 -24.56 6.29
N PHE A 387 -22.41 -24.83 7.44
CA PHE A 387 -23.45 -25.85 7.59
C PHE A 387 -24.65 -25.57 6.66
N LEU A 388 -25.18 -24.35 6.67
CA LEU A 388 -26.29 -23.93 5.81
C LEU A 388 -25.94 -24.00 4.31
N ALA A 389 -24.72 -23.60 3.93
CA ALA A 389 -24.24 -23.66 2.55
C ALA A 389 -24.24 -25.09 2.01
N ILE A 390 -23.74 -26.04 2.80
CA ILE A 390 -23.67 -27.45 2.40
C ILE A 390 -25.09 -28.05 2.32
N LEU A 391 -25.97 -27.73 3.26
CA LEU A 391 -27.39 -28.14 3.19
C LEU A 391 -28.09 -27.59 1.95
N LEU A 392 -27.85 -26.31 1.61
CA LEU A 392 -28.46 -25.72 0.42
C LEU A 392 -27.95 -26.39 -0.86
N GLY A 393 -26.64 -26.67 -0.95
CA GLY A 393 -26.06 -27.43 -2.06
C GLY A 393 -26.66 -28.83 -2.18
N MET A 394 -26.92 -29.50 -1.05
CA MET A 394 -27.58 -30.80 -1.01
C MET A 394 -29.02 -30.71 -1.53
N VAL A 395 -29.80 -29.72 -1.07
CA VAL A 395 -31.17 -29.47 -1.53
C VAL A 395 -31.20 -29.20 -3.04
N PHE A 396 -30.30 -28.36 -3.55
CA PHE A 396 -30.23 -28.07 -4.98
C PHE A 396 -29.88 -29.30 -5.82
N THR A 397 -28.96 -30.13 -5.34
CA THR A 397 -28.53 -31.34 -6.05
C THR A 397 -29.64 -32.40 -6.07
N ILE A 398 -30.34 -32.61 -4.95
CA ILE A 398 -31.51 -33.50 -4.88
C ILE A 398 -32.67 -32.98 -5.76
N SER A 399 -32.79 -31.65 -5.89
CA SER A 399 -33.79 -31.03 -6.78
C SER A 399 -33.39 -31.07 -8.26
N HIS A 400 -32.30 -31.76 -8.62
CA HIS A 400 -31.74 -31.85 -9.97
C HIS A 400 -31.42 -30.49 -10.62
N LEU A 401 -31.13 -29.47 -9.81
CA LEU A 401 -30.71 -28.17 -10.31
C LEU A 401 -29.27 -28.25 -10.84
N PRO A 402 -28.98 -27.90 -12.11
CA PRO A 402 -27.62 -27.96 -12.66
C PRO A 402 -26.63 -27.09 -11.88
N ALA A 403 -25.35 -27.50 -11.80
CA ALA A 403 -24.32 -26.79 -11.05
C ALA A 403 -24.15 -25.32 -11.48
N ALA A 404 -24.39 -25.02 -12.76
CA ALA A 404 -24.43 -23.66 -13.29
C ALA A 404 -25.48 -22.76 -12.61
N TRP A 405 -26.70 -23.27 -12.41
CA TRP A 405 -27.76 -22.51 -11.75
C TRP A 405 -27.54 -22.41 -10.24
N GLN A 406 -26.93 -23.43 -9.64
CA GLN A 406 -26.53 -23.45 -8.25
C GLN A 406 -25.62 -22.24 -7.90
N VAL A 407 -24.69 -21.85 -8.78
CA VAL A 407 -23.83 -20.66 -8.56
C VAL A 407 -24.50 -19.33 -8.93
N ILE A 408 -25.34 -19.30 -9.98
CA ILE A 408 -26.05 -18.07 -10.41
C ILE A 408 -26.96 -17.52 -9.31
N ILE A 409 -27.58 -18.39 -8.51
CA ILE A 409 -28.46 -17.98 -7.39
C ILE A 409 -27.73 -17.06 -6.40
N PHE A 410 -26.41 -17.21 -6.24
CA PHE A 410 -25.60 -16.36 -5.36
C PHE A 410 -25.09 -15.06 -6.00
N ALA A 411 -25.17 -14.94 -7.33
CA ALA A 411 -24.74 -13.74 -8.05
C ALA A 411 -25.56 -12.51 -7.66
N VAL A 412 -26.89 -12.63 -7.69
CA VAL A 412 -27.81 -11.52 -7.40
C VAL A 412 -27.71 -11.03 -5.96
N PRO A 413 -27.78 -11.90 -4.92
CA PRO A 413 -27.57 -11.48 -3.53
C PRO A 413 -26.23 -10.78 -3.31
N SER A 414 -25.15 -11.26 -3.94
CA SER A 414 -23.82 -10.64 -3.84
C SER A 414 -23.81 -9.21 -4.36
N ILE A 415 -24.44 -8.97 -5.51
CA ILE A 415 -24.55 -7.62 -6.11
C ILE A 415 -25.46 -6.74 -5.24
N LEU A 416 -26.63 -7.21 -4.84
CA LEU A 416 -27.60 -6.45 -4.04
C LEU A 416 -27.01 -6.04 -2.69
N LEU A 417 -26.38 -6.98 -1.99
CA LEU A 417 -25.70 -6.71 -0.73
C LEU A 417 -24.58 -5.69 -0.92
N SER A 418 -23.81 -5.81 -2.00
CA SER A 418 -22.72 -4.87 -2.29
C SER A 418 -23.25 -3.46 -2.57
N VAL A 419 -24.32 -3.32 -3.35
CA VAL A 419 -25.01 -2.04 -3.60
C VAL A 419 -25.52 -1.45 -2.28
N TRP A 420 -26.01 -2.28 -1.37
CA TRP A 420 -26.39 -1.84 -0.03
C TRP A 420 -25.17 -1.39 0.81
N ILE A 421 -24.04 -2.11 0.75
CA ILE A 421 -22.78 -1.72 1.42
C ILE A 421 -22.26 -0.38 0.88
N ILE A 422 -22.45 -0.05 -0.40
CA ILE A 422 -22.12 1.29 -0.94
C ILE A 422 -22.81 2.40 -0.13
N ARG A 423 -24.04 2.18 0.33
CA ARG A 423 -24.77 3.15 1.17
C ARG A 423 -24.24 3.22 2.61
N LEU A 424 -23.60 2.16 3.10
CA LEU A 424 -23.00 2.12 4.44
C LEU A 424 -21.61 2.78 4.49
N VAL A 425 -20.81 2.63 3.43
CA VAL A 425 -19.42 3.14 3.37
C VAL A 425 -19.12 4.03 2.14
N PRO A 426 -19.98 5.02 1.82
CA PRO A 426 -19.80 5.85 0.62
C PRO A 426 -18.51 6.67 0.66
N LYS A 427 -18.10 7.16 1.85
CA LYS A 427 -16.86 7.93 2.04
C LYS A 427 -15.64 7.09 1.70
N GLN A 428 -15.60 5.86 2.20
CA GLN A 428 -14.47 4.96 2.04
C GLN A 428 -14.35 4.50 0.58
N LEU A 429 -15.46 4.14 -0.07
CA LEU A 429 -15.46 3.79 -1.50
C LEU A 429 -14.97 4.96 -2.35
N LEU A 430 -15.51 6.15 -2.13
CA LEU A 430 -15.15 7.31 -2.93
C LEU A 430 -13.70 7.74 -2.70
N ARG A 431 -13.24 7.70 -1.44
CA ARG A 431 -11.83 7.91 -1.10
C ARG A 431 -10.95 6.90 -1.84
N PHE A 432 -11.28 5.60 -1.79
CA PHE A 432 -10.49 4.56 -2.43
C PHE A 432 -10.40 4.75 -3.96
N VAL A 433 -11.53 5.00 -4.63
CA VAL A 433 -11.59 5.21 -6.09
C VAL A 433 -10.84 6.47 -6.50
N LEU A 434 -11.10 7.60 -5.81
CA LEU A 434 -10.46 8.87 -6.15
C LEU A 434 -8.96 8.82 -5.87
N LEU A 435 -8.53 8.39 -4.67
CA LEU A 435 -7.11 8.29 -4.35
C LEU A 435 -6.39 7.28 -5.27
N GLY A 436 -7.05 6.18 -5.65
CA GLY A 436 -6.51 5.24 -6.63
C GLY A 436 -6.29 5.88 -8.00
N LEU A 437 -7.25 6.66 -8.49
CA LEU A 437 -7.13 7.42 -9.73
C LEU A 437 -6.04 8.49 -9.62
N PHE A 438 -6.03 9.26 -8.53
CA PHE A 438 -5.04 10.31 -8.28
C PHE A 438 -3.62 9.75 -8.21
N ARG A 439 -3.39 8.62 -7.53
CA ARG A 439 -2.06 7.95 -7.47
C ARG A 439 -1.57 7.44 -8.82
N ARG A 440 -2.46 7.15 -9.77
CA ARG A 440 -2.06 6.79 -11.14
C ARG A 440 -1.59 8.00 -11.94
N VAL A 441 -2.17 9.18 -11.70
CA VAL A 441 -1.85 10.43 -12.40
C VAL A 441 -0.71 11.20 -11.73
N TYR A 442 -0.65 11.19 -10.39
CA TYR A 442 0.29 11.91 -9.55
C TYR A 442 1.13 10.96 -8.70
N GLN A 443 2.44 11.11 -8.77
CA GLN A 443 3.35 10.40 -7.89
C GLN A 443 3.62 11.27 -6.66
N VAL A 444 2.80 11.09 -5.62
CA VAL A 444 2.89 11.85 -4.36
C VAL A 444 3.95 11.22 -3.46
N LYS A 445 5.00 12.00 -3.11
CA LYS A 445 6.01 11.64 -2.11
C LYS A 445 5.79 12.49 -0.86
N ALA A 446 5.47 11.83 0.26
CA ALA A 446 5.44 12.49 1.57
C ALA A 446 6.86 12.52 2.18
N LEU A 447 7.30 13.67 2.66
CA LEU A 447 8.50 13.82 3.49
C LEU A 447 8.05 14.10 4.91
N ASN A 448 8.57 13.30 5.84
CA ASN A 448 8.30 13.36 7.27
C ASN A 448 6.82 13.24 7.68
N PRO A 449 5.99 12.33 7.09
CA PRO A 449 4.59 12.16 7.49
C PRO A 449 4.42 11.80 8.98
N GLU A 450 5.44 11.25 9.63
CA GLU A 450 5.50 10.93 11.06
C GLU A 450 5.46 12.15 11.98
N HIS A 451 5.72 13.36 11.47
CA HIS A 451 5.55 14.59 12.25
C HIS A 451 4.08 14.92 12.53
N MET A 452 3.13 14.23 11.87
CA MET A 452 1.71 14.33 12.18
C MET A 452 1.43 13.65 13.54
N PRO A 453 0.95 14.37 14.57
CA PRO A 453 0.53 13.76 15.82
C PRO A 453 -0.50 12.64 15.60
N GLU A 454 -0.32 11.49 16.26
CA GLU A 454 -1.20 10.31 16.10
C GLU A 454 -2.63 10.57 16.58
N SER A 455 -2.78 11.37 17.64
CA SER A 455 -4.06 11.71 18.28
C SER A 455 -4.18 13.20 18.58
N GLY A 456 -5.41 13.67 18.84
CA GLY A 456 -5.71 15.08 19.13
C GLY A 456 -5.86 15.95 17.87
N GLY A 457 -6.33 17.19 18.07
CA GLY A 457 -6.57 18.13 16.98
C GLY A 457 -5.29 18.72 16.42
N VAL A 458 -5.21 18.88 15.09
CA VAL A 458 -4.03 19.45 14.42
C VAL A 458 -4.48 20.45 13.37
N LEU A 459 -3.99 21.69 13.47
CA LEU A 459 -4.22 22.72 12.45
C LEU A 459 -3.14 22.61 11.39
N LEU A 460 -3.48 22.01 10.25
CA LEU A 460 -2.58 21.88 9.11
C LEU A 460 -2.60 23.18 8.31
N VAL A 461 -1.43 23.78 8.09
CA VAL A 461 -1.31 25.04 7.35
C VAL A 461 -0.43 24.80 6.13
N ALA A 462 -1.02 24.89 4.95
CA ALA A 462 -0.35 24.57 3.69
C ALA A 462 -0.37 25.75 2.70
N ASN A 463 0.64 25.83 1.82
CA ASN A 463 0.61 26.74 0.66
C ASN A 463 -0.51 26.37 -0.31
N HIS A 464 -1.07 27.34 -1.06
CA HIS A 464 -2.23 27.08 -1.95
C HIS A 464 -1.87 27.28 -3.42
N VAL A 465 -1.61 26.17 -4.12
CA VAL A 465 -1.04 26.16 -5.48
C VAL A 465 -2.05 25.68 -6.53
N SER A 466 -2.98 24.80 -6.18
CA SER A 466 -3.88 24.16 -7.13
C SER A 466 -5.27 23.82 -6.56
N TYR A 467 -6.26 23.70 -7.44
CA TYR A 467 -7.60 23.19 -7.09
C TYR A 467 -7.59 21.75 -6.54
N ILE A 468 -6.53 20.99 -6.80
CA ILE A 468 -6.41 19.59 -6.34
C ILE A 468 -5.58 19.44 -5.06
N ASP A 469 -5.16 20.55 -4.44
CA ASP A 469 -4.35 20.55 -3.22
C ASP A 469 -4.95 19.66 -2.12
N SER A 470 -6.26 19.75 -1.92
CA SER A 470 -6.98 18.94 -0.93
C SER A 470 -6.86 17.43 -1.18
N PHE A 471 -6.86 17.00 -2.45
CA PHE A 471 -6.70 15.59 -2.81
C PHE A 471 -5.25 15.11 -2.58
N ILE A 472 -4.28 15.95 -2.91
CA ILE A 472 -2.85 15.65 -2.73
C ILE A 472 -2.51 15.55 -1.24
N LEU A 473 -2.95 16.51 -0.44
CA LEU A 473 -2.78 16.48 1.02
C LEU A 473 -3.47 15.25 1.62
N THR A 474 -4.69 14.92 1.19
CA THR A 474 -5.38 13.69 1.64
C THR A 474 -4.63 12.41 1.23
N THR A 475 -3.90 12.44 0.11
CA THR A 475 -3.08 11.30 -0.34
C THR A 475 -1.79 11.16 0.47
N ALA A 476 -1.17 12.28 0.84
CA ALA A 476 0.10 12.33 1.58
C ALA A 476 -0.06 12.18 3.09
N SER A 477 -1.20 12.58 3.65
CA SER A 477 -1.45 12.62 5.08
C SER A 477 -1.82 11.25 5.65
N PRO A 478 -1.25 10.86 6.81
CA PRO A 478 -1.63 9.64 7.51
C PRO A 478 -3.02 9.74 8.15
N ARG A 479 -3.48 10.95 8.49
CA ARG A 479 -4.78 11.20 9.13
C ARG A 479 -5.77 11.86 8.14
N PRO A 480 -7.09 11.56 8.23
CA PRO A 480 -8.10 12.23 7.42
C PRO A 480 -8.13 13.74 7.70
N ILE A 481 -8.11 14.55 6.64
CA ILE A 481 -8.10 16.01 6.73
C ILE A 481 -9.50 16.57 6.41
N ARG A 482 -9.97 17.53 7.22
CA ARG A 482 -11.11 18.40 6.91
C ARG A 482 -10.60 19.68 6.27
N PHE A 483 -11.23 20.09 5.16
CA PHE A 483 -10.84 21.30 4.45
C PHE A 483 -11.87 22.39 4.62
N LEU A 484 -11.39 23.62 4.71
CA LEU A 484 -12.22 24.80 4.60
C LEU A 484 -12.48 25.11 3.12
N ILE A 485 -13.74 25.22 2.72
CA ILE A 485 -14.15 25.35 1.32
C ILE A 485 -15.18 26.46 1.18
N PHE A 486 -15.07 27.23 0.09
CA PHE A 486 -15.97 28.33 -0.21
C PHE A 486 -17.43 27.88 -0.35
N GLU A 487 -18.35 28.61 0.28
CA GLU A 487 -19.77 28.19 0.39
C GLU A 487 -20.47 27.98 -0.95
N ASP A 488 -20.11 28.70 -2.02
CA ASP A 488 -20.77 28.54 -3.31
C ASP A 488 -20.63 27.13 -3.89
N PHE A 489 -19.57 26.39 -3.53
CA PHE A 489 -19.45 24.97 -3.90
C PHE A 489 -20.54 24.10 -3.26
N PHE A 490 -21.11 24.51 -2.12
CA PHE A 490 -22.24 23.83 -1.48
C PHE A 490 -23.59 24.14 -2.14
N LYS A 491 -23.67 25.08 -3.10
CA LYS A 491 -24.90 25.34 -3.86
C LYS A 491 -25.15 24.27 -4.94
N VAL A 492 -24.07 23.64 -5.45
CA VAL A 492 -24.19 22.56 -6.44
C VAL A 492 -24.46 21.24 -5.73
N ARG A 493 -25.64 20.64 -5.93
CA ARG A 493 -26.13 19.47 -5.17
C ARG A 493 -25.12 18.31 -5.08
N ALA A 494 -24.49 17.95 -6.20
CA ALA A 494 -23.51 16.86 -6.26
C ALA A 494 -22.23 17.18 -5.48
N ILE A 495 -21.71 18.40 -5.61
CA ILE A 495 -20.52 18.86 -4.89
C ILE A 495 -20.85 18.99 -3.40
N ALA A 496 -22.00 19.56 -3.04
CA ALA A 496 -22.45 19.68 -1.66
C ALA A 496 -22.54 18.31 -0.96
N TRP A 497 -23.09 17.29 -1.64
CA TRP A 497 -23.12 15.93 -1.13
C TRP A 497 -21.70 15.39 -0.88
N PHE A 498 -20.77 15.58 -1.83
CA PHE A 498 -19.37 15.20 -1.69
C PHE A 498 -18.69 15.92 -0.50
N LEU A 499 -18.85 17.24 -0.40
CA LEU A 499 -18.24 18.05 0.65
C LEU A 499 -18.76 17.69 2.05
N ARG A 500 -20.06 17.42 2.18
CA ARG A 500 -20.67 16.95 3.43
C ARG A 500 -20.15 15.57 3.82
N LEU A 501 -19.94 14.68 2.85
CA LEU A 501 -19.39 13.34 3.09
C LEU A 501 -17.98 13.40 3.70
N PHE A 502 -17.17 14.36 3.28
CA PHE A 502 -15.82 14.61 3.82
C PHE A 502 -15.79 15.57 5.02
N ARG A 503 -16.95 15.99 5.55
CA ARG A 503 -17.08 16.96 6.65
C ARG A 503 -16.31 18.26 6.41
N ALA A 504 -16.32 18.75 5.18
CA ALA A 504 -15.72 20.04 4.83
C ALA A 504 -16.43 21.19 5.57
N ILE A 505 -15.67 22.22 5.94
CA ILE A 505 -16.17 23.39 6.67
C ILE A 505 -16.43 24.50 5.65
N ALA A 506 -17.66 24.98 5.55
CA ALA A 506 -18.01 26.06 4.65
C ALA A 506 -17.46 27.41 5.16
N ILE A 507 -16.84 28.21 4.29
CA ILE A 507 -16.46 29.60 4.59
C ILE A 507 -17.32 30.56 3.77
N ARG A 508 -17.81 31.61 4.44
CA ARG A 508 -18.39 32.80 3.82
C ARG A 508 -17.39 33.97 3.90
N PRO A 509 -17.15 34.73 2.81
CA PRO A 509 -16.27 35.90 2.83
C PRO A 509 -16.66 36.92 3.90
N ASN A 510 -17.98 37.12 4.07
CA ASN A 510 -18.54 38.11 4.99
C ASN A 510 -18.72 37.59 6.42
N LYS A 511 -18.38 36.32 6.72
CA LYS A 511 -18.49 35.70 8.05
C LYS A 511 -17.25 34.87 8.40
N ALA A 512 -16.07 35.46 8.28
CA ALA A 512 -14.82 34.78 8.61
C ALA A 512 -14.74 34.30 10.08
N LYS A 513 -15.42 34.99 11.02
CA LYS A 513 -15.46 34.61 12.44
C LYS A 513 -16.11 33.23 12.67
N ASP A 514 -17.19 32.92 11.95
CA ASP A 514 -17.91 31.66 12.11
C ASP A 514 -17.05 30.47 11.66
N ALA A 515 -16.28 30.64 10.57
CA ALA A 515 -15.35 29.63 10.10
C ALA A 515 -14.21 29.36 11.10
N ILE A 516 -13.70 30.39 11.77
CA ILE A 516 -12.69 30.26 12.85
C ILE A 516 -13.28 29.45 14.01
N VAL A 517 -14.52 29.74 14.43
CA VAL A 517 -15.19 29.02 15.53
C VAL A 517 -15.38 27.55 15.17
N ALA A 518 -16.00 27.25 14.01
CA ALA A 518 -16.25 25.89 13.56
C ALA A 518 -14.94 25.08 13.37
N THR A 519 -13.87 25.74 12.92
CA THR A 519 -12.55 25.12 12.82
C THR A 519 -11.98 24.79 14.19
N ALA A 520 -12.06 25.72 15.15
CA ALA A 520 -11.57 25.51 16.49
C ALA A 520 -12.33 24.41 17.23
N GLU A 521 -13.65 24.29 17.00
CA GLU A 521 -14.47 23.19 17.53
C GLU A 521 -14.04 21.84 16.94
N GLY A 522 -13.89 21.74 15.62
CA GLY A 522 -13.40 20.51 14.98
C GLY A 522 -12.02 20.07 15.49
N LEU A 523 -11.11 21.04 15.72
CA LEU A 523 -9.82 20.75 16.34
C LEU A 523 -9.96 20.22 17.78
N LYS A 524 -10.88 20.78 18.59
CA LYS A 524 -11.15 20.28 19.95
C LYS A 524 -11.76 18.87 19.97
N GLU A 525 -12.53 18.51 18.93
CA GLU A 525 -13.04 17.16 18.71
C GLU A 525 -11.94 16.16 18.28
N GLY A 526 -10.72 16.63 18.03
CA GLY A 526 -9.58 15.79 17.64
C GLY A 526 -9.38 15.67 16.13
N ASP A 527 -10.09 16.46 15.31
CA ASP A 527 -9.92 16.42 13.86
C ASP A 527 -8.63 17.13 13.39
N VAL A 528 -8.12 16.69 12.24
CA VAL A 528 -7.10 17.43 11.49
C VAL A 528 -7.83 18.38 10.55
N VAL A 529 -7.62 19.68 10.70
CA VAL A 529 -8.25 20.70 9.85
C VAL A 529 -7.17 21.43 9.06
N CYS A 530 -7.31 21.47 7.74
CA CYS A 530 -6.39 22.16 6.85
C CYS A 530 -6.93 23.53 6.42
N ILE A 531 -6.05 24.53 6.52
CA ILE A 531 -6.27 25.87 6.01
C ILE A 531 -5.16 26.30 5.07
N PHE A 532 -5.55 27.13 4.12
CA PHE A 532 -4.67 27.78 3.17
C PHE A 532 -4.56 29.26 3.55
N PRO A 533 -3.47 29.69 4.21
CA PRO A 533 -3.37 31.02 4.82
C PRO A 533 -3.30 32.16 3.77
N GLU A 534 -3.01 31.85 2.51
CA GLU A 534 -2.97 32.80 1.40
C GLU A 534 -4.36 33.32 0.99
N GLY A 535 -5.42 32.54 1.28
CA GLY A 535 -6.82 32.90 0.96
C GLY A 535 -7.18 32.95 -0.54
N GLN A 536 -6.20 32.81 -1.43
CA GLN A 536 -6.34 32.74 -2.88
C GLN A 536 -5.33 31.74 -3.46
N LEU A 537 -5.63 31.19 -4.63
CA LEU A 537 -4.70 30.34 -5.39
C LEU A 537 -3.52 31.16 -5.89
N SER A 538 -2.29 30.64 -5.72
CA SER A 538 -1.07 31.29 -6.19
C SER A 538 -1.10 31.50 -7.71
N ARG A 539 -0.69 32.69 -8.15
CA ARG A 539 -0.57 33.05 -9.59
C ARG A 539 0.86 32.94 -10.13
N THR A 540 1.84 32.81 -9.24
CA THR A 540 3.27 32.79 -9.59
C THR A 540 3.96 31.50 -9.17
N GLY A 541 3.32 30.67 -8.33
CA GLY A 541 3.92 29.47 -7.74
C GLY A 541 4.77 29.77 -6.50
N VAL A 542 4.88 31.05 -6.10
CA VAL A 542 5.50 31.49 -4.85
C VAL A 542 4.42 31.64 -3.77
N VAL A 543 4.80 31.46 -2.51
CA VAL A 543 3.92 31.66 -1.35
C VAL A 543 3.54 33.14 -1.25
N ASN A 544 2.25 33.45 -1.23
CA ASN A 544 1.74 34.82 -1.07
C ASN A 544 1.81 35.28 0.40
N GLU A 545 1.30 36.48 0.66
CA GLU A 545 1.11 36.98 2.03
C GLU A 545 0.17 36.07 2.83
N LEU A 546 0.60 35.71 4.04
CA LEU A 546 -0.13 34.82 4.94
C LEU A 546 -1.09 35.64 5.81
N ARG A 547 -2.36 35.25 5.86
CA ARG A 547 -3.35 35.89 6.73
C ARG A 547 -3.29 35.31 8.15
N ARG A 548 -3.30 36.17 9.17
CA ARG A 548 -3.19 35.82 10.61
C ARG A 548 -4.33 34.97 11.21
N GLY A 549 -5.32 34.55 10.43
CA GLY A 549 -6.47 33.77 10.93
C GLY A 549 -6.07 32.46 11.60
N PHE A 550 -4.97 31.83 11.16
CA PHE A 550 -4.47 30.59 11.73
C PHE A 550 -3.99 30.75 13.19
N GLU A 551 -3.41 31.90 13.57
CA GLU A 551 -2.95 32.16 14.93
C GLU A 551 -4.13 32.15 15.92
N VAL A 552 -5.23 32.79 15.53
CA VAL A 552 -6.45 32.87 16.35
C VAL A 552 -7.09 31.49 16.51
N ILE A 553 -7.16 30.71 15.43
CA ILE A 553 -7.71 29.35 15.45
C ILE A 553 -6.87 28.45 16.38
N ALA A 554 -5.56 28.45 16.22
CA ALA A 554 -4.64 27.62 17.00
C ALA A 554 -4.78 27.91 18.51
N ARG A 555 -4.76 29.19 18.90
CA ARG A 555 -4.92 29.60 20.31
C ARG A 555 -6.29 29.25 20.86
N LYS A 556 -7.38 29.46 20.10
CA LYS A 556 -8.75 29.16 20.54
C LYS A 556 -9.00 27.66 20.72
N ALA A 557 -8.38 26.83 19.88
CA ALA A 557 -8.45 25.38 19.95
C ALA A 557 -7.44 24.77 20.93
N ASN A 558 -6.42 25.52 21.35
CA ASN A 558 -5.22 25.00 22.00
C ASN A 558 -4.60 23.82 21.23
N ALA A 559 -4.57 23.93 19.89
CA ALA A 559 -4.12 22.86 19.00
C ALA A 559 -2.79 23.22 18.31
N PRO A 560 -1.85 22.28 18.16
CA PRO A 560 -0.60 22.53 17.44
C PRO A 560 -0.86 22.85 15.96
N VAL A 561 0.00 23.70 15.40
CA VAL A 561 0.02 24.08 13.99
C VAL A 561 1.09 23.27 13.26
N LEU A 562 0.68 22.47 12.27
CA LEU A 562 1.59 21.68 11.45
C LEU A 562 1.82 22.37 10.10
N PRO A 563 2.99 22.98 9.86
CA PRO A 563 3.32 23.58 8.58
C PRO A 563 3.53 22.49 7.53
N VAL A 564 2.93 22.65 6.35
CA VAL A 564 3.06 21.73 5.23
C VAL A 564 3.39 22.50 3.96
N TYR A 565 4.41 22.05 3.24
CA TYR A 565 4.80 22.65 1.97
C TYR A 565 4.60 21.65 0.83
N MET A 566 3.78 22.02 -0.15
CA MET A 566 3.58 21.26 -1.35
C MET A 566 4.44 21.82 -2.48
N ASP A 567 5.31 20.96 -3.01
CA ASP A 567 6.27 21.27 -4.06
C ASP A 567 5.88 20.58 -5.39
N ARG A 568 6.30 21.21 -6.50
CA ARG A 568 6.07 20.77 -7.89
C ARG A 568 4.62 20.72 -8.34
N LEU A 569 3.68 21.30 -7.61
CA LEU A 569 2.31 21.42 -8.11
C LEU A 569 2.21 22.38 -9.31
N TRP A 570 3.09 23.38 -9.33
CA TRP A 570 3.20 24.40 -10.38
C TRP A 570 3.58 23.79 -11.73
N GLY A 571 2.66 23.91 -12.70
CA GLY A 571 2.77 23.34 -14.04
C GLY A 571 1.95 22.09 -14.29
N SER A 572 1.15 21.67 -13.30
CA SER A 572 0.00 20.79 -13.54
C SER A 572 -1.10 21.51 -14.34
N ILE A 573 -1.95 20.73 -15.02
CA ILE A 573 -3.14 21.21 -15.75
C ILE A 573 -4.10 22.02 -14.85
N PHE A 574 -4.00 21.83 -13.54
CA PHE A 574 -4.85 22.47 -12.51
C PHE A 574 -4.23 23.74 -11.88
N THR A 575 -3.14 24.27 -12.43
CA THR A 575 -2.50 25.53 -11.97
C THR A 575 -2.70 26.66 -12.98
N PHE A 576 -2.39 27.91 -12.62
CA PHE A 576 -2.48 29.05 -13.53
C PHE A 576 -1.27 29.19 -14.49
N GLU A 577 -0.34 28.23 -14.49
CA GLU A 577 0.82 28.25 -15.39
C GLU A 577 0.37 28.41 -16.86
N ARG A 578 0.95 29.34 -17.64
CA ARG A 578 0.49 29.71 -19.01
C ARG A 578 -0.86 30.46 -19.09
N GLY A 579 -1.35 31.02 -17.98
CA GLY A 579 -2.49 31.95 -17.96
C GLY A 579 -3.87 31.32 -18.13
N ARG A 580 -4.00 29.99 -18.07
CA ARG A 580 -5.28 29.26 -18.16
C ARG A 580 -5.32 28.07 -17.19
N TYR A 581 -6.48 27.76 -16.63
CA TYR A 581 -6.72 26.52 -15.88
C TYR A 581 -7.36 25.46 -16.81
N PHE A 582 -7.14 24.17 -16.54
CA PHE A 582 -7.83 23.00 -17.12
C PHE A 582 -7.62 22.71 -18.62
N TYR A 583 -7.36 23.71 -19.47
CA TYR A 583 -7.16 23.55 -20.93
C TYR A 583 -5.69 23.33 -21.31
N LYS A 584 -4.99 22.49 -20.55
CA LYS A 584 -3.58 22.14 -20.81
C LYS A 584 -3.45 20.63 -20.94
N TRP A 585 -2.67 20.19 -21.91
CA TRP A 585 -2.20 18.81 -21.94
C TRP A 585 -1.15 18.61 -20.86
N PRO A 586 -1.23 17.53 -20.06
CA PRO A 586 -0.23 17.25 -19.02
C PRO A 586 1.14 17.05 -19.67
N LEU A 587 2.15 17.78 -19.17
CA LEU A 587 3.51 17.74 -19.71
C LEU A 587 4.19 16.37 -19.54
N ARG A 588 3.73 15.56 -18.57
CA ARG A 588 4.18 14.19 -18.28
C ARG A 588 3.04 13.37 -17.68
N LEU A 589 2.92 12.10 -18.07
CA LEU A 589 2.19 11.11 -17.26
C LEU A 589 2.99 10.81 -15.98
N ARG A 590 2.31 10.63 -14.83
CA ARG A 590 2.90 10.50 -13.48
C ARG A 590 3.65 11.76 -13.03
N TYR A 591 2.89 12.83 -12.78
CA TYR A 591 3.45 14.10 -12.36
C TYR A 591 3.97 14.01 -10.91
N PRO A 592 5.27 14.25 -10.65
CA PRO A 592 5.85 14.08 -9.32
C PRO A 592 5.49 15.25 -8.42
N VAL A 593 4.86 14.98 -7.28
CA VAL A 593 4.49 15.97 -6.27
C VAL A 593 5.15 15.60 -4.96
N THR A 594 5.77 16.56 -4.28
CA THR A 594 6.37 16.34 -2.96
C THR A 594 5.60 17.14 -1.91
N VAL A 595 5.19 16.48 -0.83
CA VAL A 595 4.51 17.11 0.30
C VAL A 595 5.42 16.96 1.51
N ALA A 596 5.94 18.07 2.02
CA ALA A 596 6.83 18.09 3.17
C ALA A 596 6.08 18.54 4.42
N PHE A 597 6.07 17.70 5.45
CA PHE A 597 5.52 18.00 6.77
C PHE A 597 6.63 18.54 7.68
N GLY A 598 6.43 19.71 8.27
CA GLY A 598 7.37 20.30 9.23
C GLY A 598 7.11 19.87 10.66
N ASP A 599 7.85 20.47 11.59
CA ASP A 599 7.68 20.19 13.01
C ASP A 599 6.40 20.87 13.54
N PRO A 600 5.60 20.21 14.39
CA PRO A 600 4.41 20.79 14.97
C PRO A 600 4.78 21.98 15.88
N ILE A 601 4.16 23.13 15.62
CA ILE A 601 4.37 24.36 16.38
C ILE A 601 3.28 24.46 17.47
N PRO A 602 3.64 24.59 18.76
CA PRO A 602 2.66 24.76 19.83
C PRO A 602 1.77 26.00 19.62
N ALA A 603 0.50 25.91 20.04
CA ALA A 603 -0.50 26.97 19.82
C ALA A 603 -0.09 28.35 20.38
N GLY A 604 0.61 28.38 21.52
CA GLY A 604 1.07 29.61 22.15
C GLY A 604 2.24 30.28 21.42
N GLU A 605 3.01 29.51 20.64
CA GLU A 605 4.25 29.98 20.01
C GLU A 605 4.09 30.28 18.52
N VAL A 606 2.91 30.02 17.94
CA VAL A 606 2.66 30.24 16.53
C VAL A 606 2.50 31.73 16.22
N THR A 607 3.30 32.20 15.27
CA THR A 607 3.30 33.56 14.71
C THR A 607 3.49 33.49 13.20
N ASP A 608 3.07 34.54 12.47
CA ASP A 608 3.34 34.68 11.02
C ASP A 608 4.80 34.43 10.65
N ASP A 609 5.72 35.08 11.35
CA ASP A 609 7.14 35.00 11.06
C ASP A 609 7.70 33.59 11.26
N ARG A 610 7.32 32.90 12.34
CA ARG A 610 7.75 31.52 12.58
C ARG A 610 7.20 30.55 11.55
N LEU A 611 5.93 30.72 11.17
CA LEU A 611 5.31 29.90 10.12
C LEU A 611 5.99 30.12 8.76
N ARG A 612 6.31 31.37 8.44
CA ARG A 612 6.98 31.75 7.18
C ARG A 612 8.40 31.17 7.11
N ARG A 613 9.15 31.20 8.21
CA ARG A 613 10.45 30.51 8.33
C ARG A 613 10.31 29.00 8.15
N ALA A 614 9.33 28.38 8.80
CA ALA A 614 9.06 26.94 8.62
C ALA A 614 8.73 26.59 7.16
N PHE A 615 7.95 27.42 6.45
CA PHE A 615 7.67 27.24 5.03
C PHE A 615 8.92 27.36 4.16
N GLN A 616 9.81 28.32 4.45
CA GLN A 616 11.09 28.45 3.74
C GLN A 616 11.97 27.22 3.94
N ASP A 617 12.13 26.75 5.17
CA ASP A 617 12.92 25.55 5.48
C ASP A 617 12.34 24.30 4.78
N LEU A 618 11.02 24.15 4.81
CA LEU A 618 10.33 23.06 4.11
C LEU A 618 10.49 23.14 2.60
N SER A 619 10.47 24.35 2.03
CA SER A 619 10.72 24.55 0.60
C SER A 619 12.13 24.10 0.21
N VAL A 620 13.14 24.42 1.04
CA VAL A 620 14.53 23.99 0.82
C VAL A 620 14.63 22.47 0.91
N LYS A 621 14.01 21.85 1.92
CA LYS A 621 13.98 20.38 2.07
C LYS A 621 13.32 19.69 0.88
N ALA A 622 12.19 20.22 0.40
CA ALA A 622 11.46 19.68 -0.74
C ALA A 622 12.25 19.83 -2.05
N VAL A 623 12.82 21.01 -2.30
CA VAL A 623 13.65 21.28 -3.49
C VAL A 623 14.94 20.46 -3.49
N SER A 624 15.61 20.29 -2.34
CA SER A 624 16.82 19.49 -2.23
C SER A 624 16.58 17.99 -2.49
N ASN A 625 15.34 17.52 -2.26
CA ASN A 625 14.92 16.16 -2.57
C ASN A 625 14.63 15.92 -4.06
N ARG A 626 14.66 16.96 -4.89
CA ARG A 626 14.45 16.86 -6.34
C ARG A 626 15.63 16.13 -7.00
N PRO A 627 15.41 15.16 -7.91
CA PRO A 627 16.48 14.58 -8.71
C PRO A 627 17.32 15.63 -9.48
N GLU A 628 16.69 16.73 -9.87
CA GLU A 628 17.30 17.87 -10.57
C GLU A 628 18.26 18.66 -9.66
N ALA A 629 17.97 18.76 -8.35
CA ALA A 629 18.84 19.46 -7.41
C ALA A 629 20.16 18.71 -7.13
N ARG A 630 20.19 17.40 -7.38
CA ARG A 630 21.42 16.59 -7.33
C ARG A 630 22.32 16.79 -8.55
N ARG A 631 21.85 17.48 -9.58
CA ARG A 631 22.65 17.75 -10.79
C ARG A 631 23.45 19.02 -10.57
N SER A 632 24.68 19.00 -11.04
CA SER A 632 25.47 20.23 -11.13
C SER A 632 24.79 21.20 -12.10
N VAL A 633 24.89 22.50 -11.82
CA VAL A 633 24.29 23.56 -12.65
C VAL A 633 24.77 23.46 -14.09
N GLU A 634 26.04 23.09 -14.29
CA GLU A 634 26.67 22.87 -15.60
C GLU A 634 25.95 21.77 -16.38
N ARG A 635 25.67 20.64 -15.72
CA ARG A 635 24.97 19.52 -16.34
C ARG A 635 23.54 19.90 -16.74
N ALA A 636 22.87 20.70 -15.91
CA ALA A 636 21.53 21.21 -16.21
C ALA A 636 21.54 22.17 -17.41
N ILE A 637 22.48 23.12 -17.46
CA ILE A 637 22.65 24.05 -18.59
C ILE A 637 22.93 23.28 -19.89
N VAL A 638 23.91 22.36 -19.88
CA VAL A 638 24.25 21.55 -21.07
C VAL A 638 23.05 20.74 -21.55
N GLN A 639 22.29 20.11 -20.64
CA GLN A 639 21.11 19.35 -21.02
C GLN A 639 20.00 20.24 -21.60
N GLY A 640 19.79 21.43 -21.04
CA GLY A 640 18.86 22.42 -21.57
C GLY A 640 19.25 22.92 -22.96
N LEU A 641 20.55 23.09 -23.22
CA LEU A 641 21.07 23.52 -24.51
C LEU A 641 21.16 22.40 -25.56
N LYS A 642 21.09 21.12 -25.16
CA LYS A 642 21.01 19.98 -26.10
C LYS A 642 19.66 19.87 -26.81
N SER A 643 18.60 20.48 -26.27
CA SER A 643 17.28 20.45 -26.90
C SER A 643 17.22 21.33 -28.16
N THR A 644 16.18 21.14 -28.98
CA THR A 644 15.87 22.07 -30.08
C THR A 644 15.39 23.42 -29.53
N GLY A 645 15.62 24.50 -30.27
CA GLY A 645 15.20 25.86 -29.92
C GLY A 645 16.35 26.88 -29.85
N ASN A 646 16.03 28.06 -29.32
CA ASN A 646 16.95 29.20 -29.22
C ASN A 646 17.26 29.56 -27.76
N VAL A 647 18.42 30.18 -27.56
CA VAL A 647 18.82 30.97 -26.39
C VAL A 647 18.49 32.42 -26.72
N TYR A 648 17.84 33.10 -25.78
CA TYR A 648 17.54 34.52 -25.89
C TYR A 648 18.39 35.25 -24.85
N ILE A 649 19.18 36.21 -25.32
CA ILE A 649 20.06 37.01 -24.47
C ILE A 649 19.67 38.46 -24.66
N GLU A 650 19.19 39.08 -23.58
CA GLU A 650 18.73 40.46 -23.59
C GLU A 650 19.82 41.34 -22.97
N HIS A 651 20.21 42.39 -23.69
CA HIS A 651 21.17 43.39 -23.24
C HIS A 651 20.64 44.78 -23.60
N GLY A 652 20.31 45.57 -22.58
CA GLY A 652 19.65 46.86 -22.78
C GLY A 652 18.30 46.69 -23.49
N ARG A 653 18.16 47.31 -24.67
CA ARG A 653 16.97 47.17 -25.54
C ARG A 653 17.14 46.11 -26.63
N GLU A 654 18.33 45.52 -26.74
CA GLU A 654 18.65 44.56 -27.79
C GLU A 654 18.41 43.13 -27.33
N ARG A 655 17.88 42.31 -28.24
CA ARG A 655 17.62 40.89 -28.00
C ARG A 655 18.38 40.05 -29.03
N HIS A 656 19.40 39.36 -28.55
CA HIS A 656 20.18 38.43 -29.36
C HIS A 656 19.57 37.03 -29.29
N VAL A 657 19.48 36.36 -30.45
CA VAL A 657 18.89 35.03 -30.57
C VAL A 657 19.95 34.08 -31.12
N TRP A 658 20.29 33.04 -30.36
CA TRP A 658 21.28 32.04 -30.76
C TRP A 658 20.67 30.63 -30.76
N PRO A 659 20.88 29.80 -31.79
CA PRO A 659 20.47 28.40 -31.74
C PRO A 659 21.16 27.69 -30.56
N ARG A 660 20.41 26.98 -29.71
CA ARG A 660 20.94 26.32 -28.49
C ARG A 660 22.14 25.43 -28.76
N ARG A 661 22.07 24.65 -29.84
CA ARG A 661 23.16 23.75 -30.27
C ARG A 661 24.41 24.51 -30.67
N ARG A 662 24.29 25.65 -31.34
CA ARG A 662 25.43 26.49 -31.72
C ARG A 662 26.06 27.12 -30.48
N PHE A 663 25.25 27.70 -29.60
CA PHE A 663 25.73 28.26 -28.34
C PHE A 663 26.48 27.22 -27.49
N LEU A 664 25.94 26.01 -27.38
CA LEU A 664 26.61 24.91 -26.68
C LEU A 664 27.90 24.45 -27.38
N ALA A 665 27.89 24.34 -28.72
CA ALA A 665 29.07 23.94 -29.48
C ALA A 665 30.21 24.96 -29.31
N SER A 666 29.91 26.25 -29.41
CA SER A 666 30.85 27.34 -29.15
C SER A 666 31.44 27.25 -27.73
N ALA A 667 30.58 27.07 -26.72
CA ALA A 667 31.01 26.97 -25.33
C ALA A 667 31.90 25.74 -25.08
N LEU A 668 31.56 24.59 -25.67
CA LEU A 668 32.35 23.36 -25.57
C LEU A 668 33.70 23.47 -26.28
N ALA A 669 33.74 24.16 -27.42
CA ALA A 669 34.97 24.34 -28.17
C ALA A 669 35.93 25.31 -27.47
N LEU A 670 35.42 26.40 -26.88
CA LEU A 670 36.18 27.26 -25.96
C LEU A 670 36.68 26.45 -24.75
N ALA A 671 35.81 25.65 -24.13
CA ALA A 671 36.19 24.82 -23.00
C ALA A 671 37.30 23.82 -23.34
N ALA A 672 37.23 23.18 -24.51
CA ALA A 672 38.24 22.23 -24.98
C ALA A 672 39.61 22.91 -25.21
N ARG A 673 39.60 24.14 -25.73
CA ARG A 673 40.80 24.97 -25.88
C ARG A 673 41.37 25.35 -24.51
N TRP A 674 40.55 25.91 -23.63
CA TRP A 674 40.98 26.37 -22.31
C TRP A 674 41.46 25.27 -21.37
N ARG A 675 40.97 24.04 -21.51
CA ARG A 675 41.56 22.89 -20.81
C ARG A 675 43.02 22.62 -21.20
N ARG A 676 43.45 23.06 -22.39
CA ARG A 676 44.82 22.90 -22.89
C ARG A 676 45.67 24.15 -22.70
N THR A 677 45.07 25.34 -22.78
CA THR A 677 45.80 26.62 -22.81
C THR A 677 45.87 27.34 -21.48
N LEU A 678 44.92 27.11 -20.56
CA LEU A 678 44.94 27.73 -19.23
C LEU A 678 45.89 26.97 -18.29
N PRO A 679 46.69 27.67 -17.47
CA PRO A 679 47.61 27.04 -16.53
C PRO A 679 46.85 26.10 -15.57
N PRO A 680 47.41 24.96 -15.14
CA PRO A 680 46.75 24.05 -14.21
C PRO A 680 46.34 24.72 -12.89
N GLU A 681 47.15 25.67 -12.43
CA GLU A 681 47.01 26.35 -11.13
C GLU A 681 45.92 27.45 -11.12
N SER A 682 45.55 27.98 -12.29
CA SER A 682 44.56 29.06 -12.42
C SER A 682 43.12 28.56 -12.25
N GLY A 683 42.73 28.19 -11.03
CA GLY A 683 41.40 27.66 -10.71
C GLY A 683 40.26 28.68 -10.93
N ARG A 684 40.57 29.98 -10.96
CA ARG A 684 39.64 31.09 -11.19
C ARG A 684 40.06 31.87 -12.43
N VAL A 685 39.08 32.25 -13.26
CA VAL A 685 39.30 33.05 -14.47
C VAL A 685 38.39 34.27 -14.42
N GLY A 686 38.97 35.46 -14.48
CA GLY A 686 38.23 36.71 -14.54
C GLY A 686 37.57 36.89 -15.90
N ILE A 687 36.35 37.41 -15.92
CA ILE A 687 35.64 37.80 -17.14
C ILE A 687 35.31 39.27 -17.00
N LEU A 688 36.05 40.10 -17.75
CA LEU A 688 35.92 41.55 -17.81
C LEU A 688 35.26 41.91 -19.15
N LEU A 689 33.95 41.71 -19.24
CA LEU A 689 33.12 41.96 -20.42
C LEU A 689 31.77 42.56 -19.99
N PRO A 690 31.15 43.41 -20.81
CA PRO A 690 29.79 43.86 -20.56
C PRO A 690 28.81 42.68 -20.56
N SER A 691 27.67 42.83 -19.88
CA SER A 691 26.60 41.84 -19.96
C SER A 691 26.18 41.64 -21.42
N GLY A 692 25.96 40.41 -21.86
CA GLY A 692 25.65 40.16 -23.27
C GLY A 692 26.02 38.75 -23.73
N PRO A 693 25.86 38.44 -25.03
CA PRO A 693 26.08 37.11 -25.57
C PRO A 693 27.49 36.59 -25.37
N ALA A 694 28.50 37.44 -25.59
CA ALA A 694 29.89 37.08 -25.41
C ALA A 694 30.20 36.74 -23.95
N ALA A 695 29.83 37.61 -23.00
CA ALA A 695 30.02 37.33 -21.57
C ALA A 695 29.34 36.02 -21.15
N ALA A 696 28.07 35.81 -21.54
CA ALA A 696 27.34 34.57 -21.24
C ALA A 696 28.07 33.32 -21.79
N LEU A 697 28.59 33.42 -23.01
CA LEU A 697 29.34 32.35 -23.66
C LEU A 697 30.68 32.07 -22.95
N MET A 698 31.43 33.11 -22.59
CA MET A 698 32.70 32.99 -21.86
C MET A 698 32.49 32.38 -20.46
N HIS A 699 31.47 32.83 -19.73
CA HIS A 699 31.10 32.28 -18.43
C HIS A 699 30.81 30.77 -18.53
N LEU A 700 30.03 30.36 -19.52
CA LEU A 700 29.73 28.95 -19.73
C LEU A 700 30.97 28.16 -20.16
N GLY A 701 31.79 28.70 -21.07
CA GLY A 701 33.00 28.03 -21.55
C GLY A 701 34.02 27.79 -20.43
N VAL A 702 34.29 28.81 -19.58
CA VAL A 702 35.21 28.71 -18.44
C VAL A 702 34.72 27.66 -17.46
N ARG A 703 33.40 27.67 -17.20
CA ARG A 703 32.77 26.69 -16.31
C ARG A 703 32.86 25.26 -16.86
N LEU A 704 32.61 25.07 -18.16
CA LEU A 704 32.76 23.79 -18.84
C LEU A 704 34.23 23.35 -18.94
N ALA A 705 35.18 24.27 -18.89
CA ALA A 705 36.61 23.96 -18.78
C ALA A 705 37.02 23.44 -17.39
N GLY A 706 36.10 23.43 -16.42
CA GLY A 706 36.38 23.01 -15.04
C GLY A 706 36.98 24.12 -14.17
N ARG A 707 36.85 25.39 -14.57
CA ARG A 707 37.35 26.55 -13.84
C ARG A 707 36.20 27.37 -13.23
N VAL A 708 36.48 28.22 -12.27
CA VAL A 708 35.49 29.14 -11.67
C VAL A 708 35.50 30.46 -12.43
N PRO A 709 34.45 30.79 -13.20
CA PRO A 709 34.35 32.11 -13.82
C PRO A 709 34.03 33.15 -12.74
N VAL A 710 34.82 34.22 -12.69
CA VAL A 710 34.62 35.37 -11.81
C VAL A 710 34.21 36.55 -12.68
N ALA A 711 32.96 37.01 -12.54
CA ALA A 711 32.52 38.22 -13.21
C ALA A 711 33.26 39.41 -12.57
N VAL A 712 34.11 40.08 -13.34
CA VAL A 712 34.82 41.27 -12.87
C VAL A 712 33.96 42.47 -13.28
N PRO A 713 33.46 43.28 -12.32
CA PRO A 713 32.67 44.46 -12.64
C PRO A 713 33.44 45.40 -13.58
N LEU A 714 32.74 46.12 -14.45
CA LEU A 714 33.35 47.22 -15.20
C LEU A 714 33.15 48.51 -14.40
N LYS A 715 34.24 49.10 -13.90
CA LYS A 715 34.23 50.43 -13.28
C LYS A 715 34.87 51.43 -14.24
N MET A 716 34.10 52.43 -14.65
CA MET A 716 34.53 53.47 -15.58
C MET A 716 34.81 54.76 -14.80
N MET A 717 35.86 55.49 -15.17
CA MET A 717 36.16 56.84 -14.71
C MET A 717 35.33 57.88 -15.47
N GLU A 718 35.24 59.10 -14.93
CA GLU A 718 34.68 60.25 -15.66
C GLU A 718 35.50 60.46 -16.95
N GLY A 719 34.85 60.36 -18.12
CA GLY A 719 35.51 60.34 -19.44
C GLY A 719 35.48 58.99 -20.15
N GLY A 720 34.93 57.93 -19.54
CA GLY A 720 34.66 56.66 -20.23
C GLY A 720 35.87 55.72 -20.36
N GLN A 721 36.95 55.98 -19.61
CA GLN A 721 38.08 55.07 -19.49
C GLN A 721 37.89 54.11 -18.30
N LEU A 722 38.47 52.91 -18.36
CA LEU A 722 38.40 51.96 -17.26
C LEU A 722 39.29 52.41 -16.09
N ASP A 723 38.79 52.28 -14.86
CA ASP A 723 39.57 52.53 -13.64
C ASP A 723 40.59 51.39 -13.41
N VAL A 724 41.85 51.63 -13.80
CA VAL A 724 42.94 50.64 -13.79
C VAL A 724 43.34 50.27 -12.35
N GLU A 725 43.37 51.24 -11.43
CA GLU A 725 43.74 51.01 -10.03
C GLU A 725 42.69 50.13 -9.32
N TRP A 726 41.41 50.40 -9.58
CA TRP A 726 40.32 49.55 -9.10
C TRP A 726 40.41 48.14 -9.69
N LEU A 727 40.70 48.02 -10.99
CA LEU A 727 40.81 46.72 -11.65
C LEU A 727 41.96 45.91 -11.02
N GLU A 728 43.14 46.49 -10.86
CA GLU A 728 44.29 45.81 -10.28
C GLU A 728 43.99 45.31 -8.86
N ARG A 729 43.31 46.13 -8.05
CA ARG A 729 42.86 45.75 -6.71
C ARG A 729 41.84 44.60 -6.76
N ALA A 730 40.85 44.65 -7.65
CA ALA A 730 39.86 43.60 -7.81
C ALA A 730 40.50 42.25 -8.21
N LEU A 731 41.45 42.28 -9.15
CA LEU A 731 42.18 41.09 -9.58
C LEU A 731 43.01 40.51 -8.43
N ARG A 732 43.69 41.35 -7.65
CA ARG A 732 44.50 40.95 -6.49
C ARG A 732 43.66 40.34 -5.38
N VAL A 733 42.53 40.97 -5.01
CA VAL A 733 41.61 40.49 -3.96
C VAL A 733 41.01 39.12 -4.31
N HIS A 734 40.70 38.91 -5.59
CA HIS A 734 40.11 37.64 -6.04
C HIS A 734 41.14 36.56 -6.41
N GLY A 735 42.44 36.90 -6.41
CA GLY A 735 43.54 36.02 -6.79
C GLY A 735 43.45 35.59 -8.25
N LEU A 736 43.17 36.55 -9.16
CA LEU A 736 42.96 36.28 -10.58
C LEU A 736 44.25 36.46 -11.36
N GLU A 737 44.82 35.35 -11.84
CA GLU A 737 46.01 35.33 -12.69
C GLU A 737 45.67 35.37 -14.17
N THR A 738 44.41 35.12 -14.55
CA THR A 738 43.96 35.13 -15.95
C THR A 738 42.63 35.87 -16.07
N VAL A 739 42.54 36.78 -17.03
CA VAL A 739 41.33 37.56 -17.32
C VAL A 739 41.00 37.53 -18.80
N ILE A 740 39.76 37.21 -19.13
CA ILE A 740 39.20 37.29 -20.47
C ILE A 740 38.52 38.65 -20.63
N THR A 741 38.86 39.37 -21.69
CA THR A 741 38.37 40.73 -21.96
C THR A 741 38.28 41.00 -23.46
N SER A 742 37.92 42.22 -23.89
CA SER A 742 37.87 42.60 -25.31
C SER A 742 38.84 43.74 -25.63
N ARG A 743 39.30 43.81 -26.88
CA ARG A 743 40.12 44.92 -27.40
C ARG A 743 39.52 46.32 -27.20
N VAL A 744 38.21 46.45 -26.98
CA VAL A 744 37.59 47.74 -26.66
C VAL A 744 38.15 48.35 -25.37
N PHE A 745 38.64 47.51 -24.45
CA PHE A 745 39.31 47.95 -23.22
C PHE A 745 40.84 47.99 -23.34
N SER A 746 41.39 47.86 -24.56
CA SER A 746 42.82 47.62 -24.81
C SER A 746 43.75 48.71 -24.27
N GLU A 747 43.42 50.00 -24.37
CA GLU A 747 44.25 51.08 -23.82
C GLU A 747 44.42 50.97 -22.30
N SER A 748 43.33 50.69 -21.57
CA SER A 748 43.38 50.47 -20.13
C SER A 748 44.09 49.17 -19.74
N LEU A 749 44.04 48.16 -20.61
CA LEU A 749 44.75 46.88 -20.44
C LEU A 749 46.25 47.00 -20.69
N VAL A 750 46.68 47.85 -21.64
CA VAL A 750 48.09 48.18 -21.86
C VAL A 750 48.67 48.89 -20.63
N ASN A 751 47.91 49.82 -20.03
CA ASN A 751 48.31 50.48 -18.77
C ASN A 751 48.39 49.50 -17.58
N LEU A 752 47.50 48.51 -17.50
CA LEU A 752 47.54 47.45 -16.49
C LEU A 752 48.75 46.51 -16.65
N LEU A 753 49.14 46.20 -17.89
CA LEU A 753 50.35 45.42 -18.17
C LEU A 753 51.62 46.25 -17.89
N ALA A 754 51.58 47.55 -18.19
CA ALA A 754 52.67 48.49 -17.89
C ALA A 754 52.89 48.72 -16.39
N SER A 755 51.87 48.51 -15.54
CA SER A 755 52.00 48.58 -14.08
C SER A 755 52.73 47.37 -13.45
N GLY A 756 53.18 46.40 -14.27
CA GLY A 756 53.91 45.22 -13.81
C GLY A 756 53.02 44.12 -13.23
N SER A 757 51.71 44.16 -13.47
CA SER A 757 50.76 43.17 -12.96
C SER A 757 50.96 41.81 -13.66
N PRO A 758 51.18 40.70 -12.94
CA PRO A 758 51.49 39.38 -13.53
C PRO A 758 50.26 38.65 -14.13
N VAL A 759 49.26 39.40 -14.59
CA VAL A 759 47.97 38.87 -15.04
C VAL A 759 48.00 38.57 -16.53
N ARG A 760 47.67 37.33 -16.89
CA ARG A 760 47.50 36.90 -18.28
C ARG A 760 46.18 37.40 -18.84
N LEU A 761 46.23 38.21 -19.88
CA LEU A 761 45.06 38.71 -20.57
C LEU A 761 44.75 37.84 -21.80
N LEU A 762 43.49 37.45 -21.95
CA LEU A 762 42.99 36.72 -23.10
C LEU A 762 41.97 37.59 -23.83
N ASP A 763 42.23 37.90 -25.10
CA ASP A 763 41.27 38.64 -25.91
C ASP A 763 40.14 37.73 -26.40
N MET A 764 38.91 38.17 -26.18
CA MET A 764 37.71 37.42 -26.51
C MET A 764 37.57 37.18 -28.01
N ALA A 765 37.92 38.14 -28.87
CA ALA A 765 37.82 37.98 -30.31
C ALA A 765 38.86 36.97 -30.83
N GLU A 766 40.08 37.00 -30.28
CA GLU A 766 41.11 36.00 -30.59
C GLU A 766 40.71 34.59 -30.13
N GLU A 767 40.19 34.46 -28.92
CA GLU A 767 39.74 33.17 -28.39
C GLU A 767 38.55 32.60 -29.17
N LEU A 768 37.63 33.45 -29.62
CA LEU A 768 36.54 33.04 -30.52
C LEU A 768 37.06 32.68 -31.92
N THR A 769 38.01 33.44 -32.47
CA THR A 769 38.57 33.19 -33.80
C THR A 769 39.36 31.89 -33.84
N ALA A 770 40.12 31.60 -32.78
CA ALA A 770 40.87 30.36 -32.63
C ALA A 770 39.97 29.12 -32.55
N VAL A 771 38.70 29.30 -32.18
CA VAL A 771 37.67 28.26 -32.13
C VAL A 771 36.79 28.25 -33.39
N SER A 772 36.60 29.40 -34.03
CA SER A 772 35.74 29.59 -35.21
C SER A 772 36.30 28.91 -36.46
N ALA A 773 37.62 28.91 -36.65
CA ALA A 773 38.29 28.31 -37.82
C ALA A 773 37.98 26.80 -38.00
N ARG A 774 37.44 26.13 -36.98
CA ARG A 774 37.00 24.72 -37.05
C ARG A 774 35.48 24.50 -36.98
N LEU A 775 34.65 25.46 -36.55
CA LEU A 775 33.25 25.18 -36.18
C LEU A 775 32.21 26.30 -36.38
N LEU A 776 32.61 27.57 -36.55
CA LEU A 776 31.65 28.70 -36.55
C LEU A 776 31.83 29.52 -37.82
N GLY A 777 30.93 29.33 -38.79
CA GLY A 777 30.89 30.13 -40.01
C GLY A 777 30.78 31.64 -39.74
N GLU A 778 31.22 32.43 -40.72
CA GLU A 778 31.60 33.86 -40.64
C GLU A 778 30.62 34.81 -39.91
N ARG A 779 29.33 34.49 -39.81
CA ARG A 779 28.30 35.36 -39.20
C ARG A 779 28.35 35.52 -37.67
N VAL A 780 29.23 34.82 -36.96
CA VAL A 780 29.33 34.91 -35.48
C VAL A 780 30.45 35.86 -35.04
N LEU A 781 31.40 36.16 -35.93
CA LEU A 781 32.54 37.04 -35.64
C LEU A 781 32.24 38.52 -35.94
N SER A 782 31.23 38.79 -36.77
CA SER A 782 30.61 40.12 -36.97
C SER A 782 29.59 40.40 -35.88
#